data_AF-A0A0H5SHD2-F1
#
_entry.id   AF-A0A0H5SHD2-F1
#
_cell.length_a   1.000
_cell.length_b   1.000
_cell.length_c   1.000
_cell.angle_alpha   90.00
_cell.angle_beta   90.00
_cell.angle_gamma   90.00
#
_symmetry.space_group_name_H-M   'P 1'
#
loop_
_entity.id
_entity.type
_entity.pdbx_description
1 polymer ?
#
loop_
_entity_poly.entity_id
_entity_poly.type
_entity_poly.pdbx_seq_one_letter_code
_entity_poly.pdbx_strand_id
1 'polypeptide(L)'
;MLNIPETLKNIYRNDMFPFADEVTPKDLIIYFPALDLTIETDQIVDDSFSLEESICSESDVIFGSCVAAKVKFTVADVAQDLTGQWFTISQVIEGYDPVPLGVYKVDSCVKQDNLRFKDITAYNILKDTDKDVAEWYNGLFPNGNETYTLKQFRESLLDYLGIEYENEALPNDSMIIEKTIDVGQLSAREVLRCCVELQGAFGQINRLGKFCHKVLQPAYGLYPSEDLYPSEDLYPVAEDDISYINDTLIDETIPRHQEVRFEEYTVKEIDKLIIRSEEDDIGAIVGTGSNAYIIQGNFLVFGKSAAELEQIACNAYGNMAKRPYRPYEAKCIGLPYIEPGDTVQINNYGDPVVGYVLQRTFTGIQALRDELKAEGSEQREQNFGVNEEIIQLQGKVTRIRKDVEGVLVEVEDIAQDLYSGISVLAGQIVLKVDSSGNVAAVELGADPSQGTSIKIKADNISLEGLVTVNGNFKVLQDGTIEAVNGKFSGTINGSTINGGTITGATIVSVGAYGTVTISDGGVVADGVFAGAVIADTMQTGSLGVGLNIQLEGYNGNINCLYINGWTPITAENIAYQTVASANYAGNANYAYSCQEAYNASRLGYAVYVSSNNNFRPLNDADSPYGSSCGTSEGRWTSVWAINGTIQTSDERKKKNIKPLSNDDRFLRFVKLIVPYMYQMIEGTSGRYHVGFIAQRIEEAMNQCGISDKEFAGLIKSPVYSKKLKDMNGNELNEYDTTSEIIDYEYSLRYDEFIPLIFLWLRSLNLD
;
A
#
# COMPACT_ATOMS: atom_id res chain seq x y z
N MET A 1 -19.45 -29.41 -32.87
CA MET A 1 -19.63 -30.27 -34.04
C MET A 1 -20.37 -29.52 -35.13
N LEU A 2 -19.86 -29.59 -36.36
CA LEU A 2 -20.56 -29.11 -37.55
C LEU A 2 -21.87 -29.88 -37.79
N ASN A 3 -22.93 -29.12 -38.04
CA ASN A 3 -24.22 -29.68 -38.43
C ASN A 3 -24.24 -30.02 -39.92
N ILE A 4 -23.88 -31.25 -40.26
CA ILE A 4 -23.95 -31.80 -41.63
C ILE A 4 -24.97 -32.93 -41.71
N PRO A 5 -25.51 -33.26 -42.91
CA PRO A 5 -26.48 -34.33 -43.08
C PRO A 5 -25.99 -35.67 -42.52
N GLU A 6 -26.86 -36.39 -41.81
CA GLU A 6 -26.51 -37.69 -41.20
C GLU A 6 -26.05 -38.73 -42.24
N THR A 7 -26.57 -38.65 -43.46
CA THR A 7 -26.12 -39.48 -44.59
C THR A 7 -24.66 -39.23 -44.95
N LEU A 8 -24.20 -37.97 -44.86
CA LEU A 8 -22.80 -37.59 -45.09
C LEU A 8 -21.91 -38.02 -43.92
N LYS A 9 -22.36 -37.87 -42.67
CA LYS A 9 -21.63 -38.40 -41.50
C LYS A 9 -21.40 -39.91 -41.64
N ASN A 10 -22.43 -40.65 -42.06
CA ASN A 10 -22.32 -42.09 -42.29
C ASN A 10 -21.33 -42.47 -43.39
N ILE A 11 -21.17 -41.65 -44.44
CA ILE A 11 -20.10 -41.85 -45.43
C ILE A 11 -18.76 -41.75 -44.73
N TYR A 12 -18.47 -40.63 -44.05
CA TYR A 12 -17.19 -40.43 -43.36
C TYR A 12 -16.89 -41.52 -42.31
N ARG A 13 -17.86 -41.91 -41.47
CA ARG A 13 -17.68 -42.97 -40.45
C ARG A 13 -17.25 -44.31 -41.03
N ASN A 14 -17.72 -44.64 -42.23
CA ASN A 14 -17.50 -45.93 -42.88
C ASN A 14 -16.42 -45.88 -43.97
N ASP A 15 -15.76 -44.75 -44.15
CA ASP A 15 -14.83 -44.50 -45.26
C ASP A 15 -13.44 -45.14 -45.05
N MET A 16 -13.44 -46.45 -44.79
CA MET A 16 -12.24 -47.24 -44.64
C MET A 16 -12.53 -48.73 -44.84
N PHE A 17 -11.50 -49.49 -45.17
CA PHE A 17 -11.61 -50.94 -45.23
C PHE A 17 -11.82 -51.58 -43.82
N PRO A 18 -12.60 -52.67 -43.67
CA PRO A 18 -13.53 -53.30 -44.63
C PRO A 18 -14.97 -52.72 -44.68
N PHE A 19 -15.25 -51.53 -44.14
CA PHE A 19 -16.61 -50.98 -44.19
C PHE A 19 -16.99 -50.45 -45.58
N ALA A 20 -15.98 -50.02 -46.34
CA ALA A 20 -16.07 -49.75 -47.76
C ALA A 20 -14.96 -50.52 -48.51
N ASP A 21 -15.27 -50.97 -49.73
CA ASP A 21 -14.31 -51.65 -50.62
C ASP A 21 -13.27 -50.68 -51.19
N GLU A 22 -13.65 -49.40 -51.35
CA GLU A 22 -12.81 -48.30 -51.81
C GLU A 22 -13.13 -47.03 -51.01
N VAL A 23 -12.17 -46.12 -50.86
CA VAL A 23 -12.41 -44.81 -50.22
C VAL A 23 -13.25 -43.93 -51.14
N THR A 24 -14.24 -43.26 -50.57
CA THR A 24 -15.12 -42.33 -51.28
C THR A 24 -14.28 -41.14 -51.77
N PRO A 25 -14.29 -40.82 -53.07
CA PRO A 25 -13.53 -39.68 -53.59
C PRO A 25 -13.89 -38.38 -52.85
N LYS A 26 -12.86 -37.67 -52.39
CA LYS A 26 -12.98 -36.35 -51.74
C LYS A 26 -12.11 -35.35 -52.45
N ASP A 27 -12.63 -34.16 -52.65
CA ASP A 27 -11.82 -33.03 -53.11
C ASP A 27 -11.50 -32.09 -51.97
N LEU A 28 -10.25 -31.65 -51.90
CA LEU A 28 -9.80 -30.58 -51.02
C LEU A 28 -9.70 -29.31 -51.86
N ILE A 29 -10.62 -28.37 -51.64
CA ILE A 29 -10.67 -27.11 -52.35
C ILE A 29 -10.11 -26.00 -51.46
N ILE A 30 -9.08 -25.33 -51.94
CA ILE A 30 -8.45 -24.18 -51.29
C ILE A 30 -8.67 -22.96 -52.19
N TYR A 31 -9.43 -21.98 -51.71
CA TYR A 31 -9.80 -20.81 -52.49
C TYR A 31 -9.26 -19.53 -51.87
N PHE A 32 -8.50 -18.75 -52.65
CA PHE A 32 -7.92 -17.46 -52.31
C PHE A 32 -8.74 -16.33 -52.94
N PRO A 33 -9.67 -15.69 -52.20
CA PRO A 33 -10.62 -14.74 -52.79
C PRO A 33 -9.96 -13.50 -53.38
N ALA A 34 -8.89 -13.00 -52.75
CA ALA A 34 -8.20 -11.79 -53.20
C ALA A 34 -7.43 -11.99 -54.52
N LEU A 35 -7.05 -13.23 -54.83
CA LEU A 35 -6.31 -13.57 -56.03
C LEU A 35 -7.20 -14.21 -57.10
N ASP A 36 -8.46 -14.50 -56.79
CA ASP A 36 -9.36 -15.34 -57.59
C ASP A 36 -8.67 -16.65 -58.01
N LEU A 37 -7.99 -17.28 -57.05
CA LEU A 37 -7.19 -18.48 -57.27
C LEU A 37 -7.81 -19.65 -56.50
N THR A 38 -8.14 -20.71 -57.22
CA THR A 38 -8.54 -22.01 -56.66
C THR A 38 -7.41 -23.00 -56.85
N ILE A 39 -7.05 -23.69 -55.76
CA ILE A 39 -6.13 -24.83 -55.75
C ILE A 39 -6.99 -26.06 -55.48
N GLU A 40 -6.99 -26.99 -56.43
CA GLU A 40 -7.71 -28.26 -56.36
C GLU A 40 -6.78 -29.39 -55.88
N THR A 41 -7.37 -30.55 -55.56
CA THR A 41 -6.68 -31.72 -55.01
C THR A 41 -5.47 -32.16 -55.83
N ASP A 42 -5.51 -32.05 -57.16
CA ASP A 42 -4.44 -32.47 -58.08
C ASP A 42 -3.18 -31.58 -57.99
N GLN A 43 -3.32 -30.38 -57.45
CA GLN A 43 -2.22 -29.45 -57.18
C GLN A 43 -1.68 -29.56 -55.75
N ILE A 44 -2.23 -30.43 -54.91
CA ILE A 44 -1.79 -30.64 -53.53
C ILE A 44 -0.98 -31.94 -53.47
N VAL A 45 0.22 -31.88 -52.89
CA VAL A 45 1.06 -33.06 -52.72
C VAL A 45 0.38 -34.02 -51.74
N ASP A 46 0.30 -35.29 -52.12
CA ASP A 46 -0.31 -36.33 -51.29
C ASP A 46 0.35 -36.43 -49.91
N ASP A 47 -0.44 -36.76 -48.89
CA ASP A 47 -0.05 -36.79 -47.47
C ASP A 47 0.56 -35.48 -46.90
N SER A 48 0.54 -34.36 -47.63
CA SER A 48 1.08 -33.09 -47.12
C SER A 48 0.10 -32.27 -46.28
N PHE A 49 -1.21 -32.51 -46.43
CA PHE A 49 -2.25 -31.76 -45.72
C PHE A 49 -2.32 -32.15 -44.25
N SER A 50 -2.26 -31.15 -43.38
CA SER A 50 -2.43 -31.28 -41.94
C SER A 50 -3.09 -30.04 -41.37
N LEU A 51 -4.11 -30.24 -40.53
CA LEU A 51 -4.83 -29.23 -39.78
C LEU A 51 -4.72 -29.54 -38.29
N GLU A 52 -3.98 -28.70 -37.57
CA GLU A 52 -3.75 -28.76 -36.13
C GLU A 52 -4.69 -27.76 -35.43
N GLU A 53 -5.49 -28.24 -34.50
CA GLU A 53 -6.48 -27.46 -33.75
C GLU A 53 -6.41 -27.79 -32.27
N SER A 54 -6.68 -26.81 -31.42
CA SER A 54 -6.67 -26.99 -29.97
C SER A 54 -7.56 -25.94 -29.30
N ILE A 55 -8.20 -26.33 -28.20
CA ILE A 55 -8.78 -25.39 -27.23
C ILE A 55 -7.92 -25.29 -25.97
N CYS A 56 -7.08 -26.29 -25.70
CA CYS A 56 -6.13 -26.29 -24.58
C CYS A 56 -4.86 -27.06 -24.98
N SER A 57 -3.71 -26.37 -24.95
CA SER A 57 -2.40 -26.96 -25.22
C SER A 57 -1.66 -27.40 -23.95
N GLU A 58 -2.14 -26.97 -22.78
CA GLU A 58 -1.57 -27.32 -21.48
C GLU A 58 -1.97 -28.74 -21.06
N SER A 59 -1.20 -29.31 -20.12
CA SER A 59 -1.44 -30.66 -19.61
C SER A 59 -2.73 -30.78 -18.81
N ASP A 60 -3.15 -29.71 -18.13
CA ASP A 60 -4.45 -29.61 -17.49
C ASP A 60 -5.33 -28.61 -18.23
N VAL A 61 -6.65 -28.79 -18.15
CA VAL A 61 -7.61 -27.85 -18.73
C VAL A 61 -7.44 -26.45 -18.13
N ILE A 62 -7.13 -25.47 -18.98
CA ILE A 62 -7.07 -24.04 -18.65
C ILE A 62 -8.18 -23.30 -19.43
N PHE A 63 -9.18 -22.81 -18.69
CA PHE A 63 -10.27 -22.03 -19.28
C PHE A 63 -9.78 -20.65 -19.73
N GLY A 64 -10.48 -20.06 -20.70
CA GLY A 64 -10.07 -18.81 -21.36
C GLY A 64 -9.05 -19.00 -22.47
N SER A 65 -8.43 -20.17 -22.60
CA SER A 65 -7.45 -20.45 -23.65
C SER A 65 -8.00 -20.14 -25.05
N CYS A 66 -7.17 -19.46 -25.86
CA CYS A 66 -7.46 -19.01 -27.22
C CYS A 66 -6.31 -19.44 -28.15
N VAL A 67 -6.38 -20.65 -28.71
CA VAL A 67 -5.30 -21.22 -29.52
C VAL A 67 -5.58 -21.07 -31.02
N ALA A 68 -4.60 -20.56 -31.76
CA ALA A 68 -4.73 -20.44 -33.21
C ALA A 68 -4.58 -21.81 -33.89
N ALA A 69 -5.58 -22.17 -34.70
CA ALA A 69 -5.49 -23.35 -35.55
C ALA A 69 -4.44 -23.12 -36.64
N LYS A 70 -3.69 -24.17 -36.96
CA LYS A 70 -2.59 -24.15 -37.93
C LYS A 70 -2.88 -25.15 -39.03
N VAL A 71 -2.72 -24.72 -40.27
CA VAL A 71 -2.82 -25.60 -41.43
C VAL A 71 -1.51 -25.61 -42.21
N LYS A 72 -1.13 -26.80 -42.68
CA LYS A 72 0.04 -27.06 -43.51
C LYS A 72 -0.38 -27.88 -44.72
N PHE A 73 0.20 -27.55 -45.86
CA PHE A 73 0.07 -28.34 -47.09
C PHE A 73 1.14 -27.90 -48.09
N THR A 74 1.43 -28.75 -49.07
CA THR A 74 2.39 -28.45 -50.13
C THR A 74 1.65 -28.36 -51.46
N VAL A 75 1.84 -27.25 -52.18
CA VAL A 75 1.21 -27.01 -53.48
C VAL A 75 2.20 -27.16 -54.63
N ALA A 76 1.72 -27.65 -55.76
CA ALA A 76 2.46 -27.86 -57.00
C ALA A 76 2.05 -26.82 -58.06
N ASP A 77 3.03 -26.34 -58.82
CA ASP A 77 2.80 -25.56 -60.05
C ASP A 77 2.07 -24.21 -59.80
N VAL A 78 2.09 -23.69 -58.57
CA VAL A 78 1.56 -22.37 -58.21
C VAL A 78 2.63 -21.29 -58.40
N ALA A 79 2.44 -20.36 -59.34
CA ALA A 79 3.42 -19.33 -59.64
C ALA A 79 3.47 -18.21 -58.58
N GLN A 80 2.30 -17.78 -58.11
CA GLN A 80 2.08 -16.64 -57.21
C GLN A 80 2.71 -16.88 -55.84
N ASP A 81 3.22 -15.82 -55.22
CA ASP A 81 3.52 -15.83 -53.78
C ASP A 81 2.20 -15.68 -53.02
N LEU A 82 1.93 -16.61 -52.11
CA LEU A 82 0.67 -16.66 -51.36
C LEU A 82 0.81 -16.03 -49.97
N THR A 83 2.01 -15.63 -49.55
CA THR A 83 2.23 -15.04 -48.22
C THR A 83 1.32 -13.84 -47.96
N GLY A 84 0.69 -13.83 -46.78
CA GLY A 84 -0.25 -12.81 -46.33
C GLY A 84 -1.68 -12.92 -46.89
N GLN A 85 -1.93 -13.84 -47.83
CA GLN A 85 -3.24 -14.00 -48.44
C GLN A 85 -4.18 -14.84 -47.57
N TRP A 86 -5.44 -14.43 -47.50
CA TRP A 86 -6.52 -15.18 -46.87
C TRP A 86 -7.10 -16.21 -47.84
N PHE A 87 -7.50 -17.36 -47.31
CA PHE A 87 -8.14 -18.42 -48.05
C PHE A 87 -9.11 -19.23 -47.19
N THR A 88 -10.04 -19.90 -47.87
CA THR A 88 -10.96 -20.88 -47.28
C THR A 88 -10.55 -22.28 -47.69
N ILE A 89 -10.72 -23.25 -46.80
CA ILE A 89 -10.53 -24.67 -47.10
C ILE A 89 -11.86 -25.39 -46.93
N SER A 90 -12.24 -26.20 -47.91
CA SER A 90 -13.42 -27.05 -47.83
C SER A 90 -13.13 -28.44 -48.37
N GLN A 91 -13.75 -29.43 -47.75
CA GLN A 91 -13.80 -30.79 -48.27
C GLN A 91 -15.11 -31.01 -49.02
N VAL A 92 -15.03 -31.55 -50.23
CA VAL A 92 -16.17 -31.77 -51.11
C VAL A 92 -16.33 -33.25 -51.40
N ILE A 93 -17.56 -33.75 -51.27
CA ILE A 93 -17.99 -35.06 -51.74
C ILE A 93 -19.14 -34.81 -52.73
N GLU A 94 -19.09 -35.46 -53.89
CA GLU A 94 -20.11 -35.28 -54.93
C GLU A 94 -21.53 -35.52 -54.37
N GLY A 95 -22.44 -34.60 -54.66
CA GLY A 95 -23.84 -34.67 -54.22
C GLY A 95 -24.13 -34.10 -52.83
N TYR A 96 -23.13 -33.55 -52.14
CA TYR A 96 -23.27 -32.90 -50.84
C TYR A 96 -22.72 -31.47 -50.85
N ASP A 97 -23.22 -30.64 -49.91
CA ASP A 97 -22.66 -29.31 -49.68
C ASP A 97 -21.21 -29.42 -49.17
N PRO A 98 -20.29 -28.52 -49.59
CA PRO A 98 -18.91 -28.51 -49.10
C PRO A 98 -18.85 -28.43 -47.57
N VAL A 99 -18.07 -29.31 -46.96
CA VAL A 99 -17.78 -29.28 -45.53
C VAL A 99 -16.65 -28.29 -45.28
N PRO A 100 -16.90 -27.15 -44.61
CA PRO A 100 -15.86 -26.16 -44.37
C PRO A 100 -14.85 -26.70 -43.35
N LEU A 101 -13.56 -26.57 -43.66
CA LEU A 101 -12.46 -26.91 -42.73
C LEU A 101 -11.90 -25.67 -42.04
N GLY A 102 -12.08 -24.48 -42.62
CA GLY A 102 -11.78 -23.22 -41.93
C GLY A 102 -11.34 -22.09 -42.86
N VAL A 103 -11.00 -20.96 -42.24
CA VAL A 103 -10.50 -19.75 -42.90
C VAL A 103 -9.13 -19.40 -42.31
N TYR A 104 -8.13 -19.27 -43.18
CA TYR A 104 -6.74 -19.12 -42.76
C TYR A 104 -6.02 -18.05 -43.57
N LYS A 105 -4.96 -17.50 -42.99
CA LYS A 105 -4.03 -16.56 -43.62
C LYS A 105 -2.67 -17.20 -43.74
N VAL A 106 -2.09 -17.16 -44.93
CA VAL A 106 -0.75 -17.71 -45.18
C VAL A 106 0.30 -16.90 -44.43
N ASP A 107 1.00 -17.57 -43.53
CA ASP A 107 2.12 -17.00 -42.77
C ASP A 107 3.44 -17.19 -43.52
N SER A 108 3.66 -18.39 -44.09
CA SER A 108 4.83 -18.68 -44.91
C SER A 108 4.49 -19.49 -46.17
N CYS A 109 5.17 -19.13 -47.26
CA CYS A 109 5.10 -19.78 -48.57
C CYS A 109 6.53 -20.02 -49.08
N VAL A 110 7.07 -21.21 -48.84
CA VAL A 110 8.49 -21.51 -49.08
C VAL A 110 8.65 -22.40 -50.30
N LYS A 111 9.48 -21.99 -51.28
CA LYS A 111 9.80 -22.83 -52.44
C LYS A 111 10.76 -23.96 -52.07
N GLN A 112 10.47 -25.16 -52.52
CA GLN A 112 11.40 -26.30 -52.44
C GLN A 112 12.48 -26.23 -53.54
N ASP A 113 13.56 -27.00 -53.39
CA ASP A 113 14.74 -27.02 -54.29
C ASP A 113 14.39 -27.25 -55.77
N ASN A 114 13.31 -27.99 -56.05
CA ASN A 114 12.87 -28.29 -57.41
C ASN A 114 12.03 -27.18 -58.07
N LEU A 115 11.85 -26.02 -57.40
CA LEU A 115 11.11 -24.82 -57.82
C LEU A 115 9.63 -25.02 -58.18
N ARG A 116 9.16 -26.28 -58.21
CA ARG A 116 7.81 -26.69 -58.56
C ARG A 116 6.87 -26.69 -57.37
N PHE A 117 7.36 -27.08 -56.20
CA PHE A 117 6.56 -27.19 -54.98
C PHE A 117 6.79 -26.02 -54.04
N LYS A 118 5.73 -25.68 -53.31
CA LYS A 118 5.78 -24.68 -52.23
C LYS A 118 5.14 -25.24 -50.97
N ASP A 119 5.84 -25.14 -49.86
CA ASP A 119 5.33 -25.45 -48.54
C ASP A 119 4.57 -24.25 -47.99
N ILE A 120 3.31 -24.47 -47.63
CA ILE A 120 2.42 -23.47 -47.06
C ILE A 120 2.24 -23.76 -45.58
N THR A 121 2.47 -22.76 -44.74
CA THR A 121 2.00 -22.74 -43.35
C THR A 121 1.09 -21.53 -43.18
N ALA A 122 -0.10 -21.77 -42.64
CA ALA A 122 -1.10 -20.75 -42.43
C ALA A 122 -1.78 -20.93 -41.07
N TYR A 123 -2.36 -19.84 -40.57
CA TYR A 123 -3.05 -19.83 -39.28
C TYR A 123 -4.41 -19.14 -39.41
N ASN A 124 -5.34 -19.48 -38.52
CA ASN A 124 -6.58 -18.72 -38.38
C ASN A 124 -6.29 -17.33 -37.76
N ILE A 125 -7.32 -16.48 -37.68
CA ILE A 125 -7.16 -15.09 -37.25
C ILE A 125 -6.69 -14.92 -35.79
N LEU A 126 -6.80 -15.95 -34.94
CA LEU A 126 -6.27 -15.88 -33.57
C LEU A 126 -4.75 -15.72 -33.55
N LYS A 127 -4.03 -16.07 -34.62
CA LYS A 127 -2.59 -15.80 -34.69
C LYS A 127 -2.28 -14.30 -34.66
N ASP A 128 -3.19 -13.47 -35.17
CA ASP A 128 -3.05 -12.01 -35.20
C ASP A 128 -3.41 -11.33 -33.86
N THR A 129 -3.69 -12.11 -32.80
CA THR A 129 -3.94 -11.61 -31.43
C THR A 129 -2.67 -11.37 -30.61
N ASP A 130 -1.50 -11.78 -31.12
CA ASP A 130 -0.17 -11.47 -30.54
C ASP A 130 0.21 -10.00 -30.83
N LYS A 131 -0.67 -9.05 -30.50
CA LYS A 131 -0.53 -7.61 -30.74
C LYS A 131 -0.74 -6.83 -29.46
N ASP A 132 -0.04 -5.71 -29.35
CA ASP A 132 -0.28 -4.74 -28.29
C ASP A 132 -1.56 -3.93 -28.58
N VAL A 133 -2.47 -3.92 -27.61
CA VAL A 133 -3.77 -3.22 -27.65
C VAL A 133 -3.91 -2.19 -26.53
N ALA A 134 -2.80 -1.76 -25.92
CA ALA A 134 -2.82 -0.72 -24.88
C ALA A 134 -3.47 0.59 -25.36
N GLU A 135 -3.23 1.00 -26.62
CA GLU A 135 -3.86 2.20 -27.20
C GLU A 135 -5.39 2.06 -27.28
N TRP A 136 -5.88 0.91 -27.73
CA TRP A 136 -7.32 0.60 -27.75
C TRP A 136 -7.91 0.62 -26.35
N TYR A 137 -7.28 -0.08 -25.40
CA TYR A 137 -7.76 -0.16 -24.02
C TYR A 137 -7.83 1.23 -23.36
N ASN A 138 -6.76 2.02 -23.46
CA ASN A 138 -6.75 3.39 -22.93
C ASN A 138 -7.76 4.31 -23.65
N GLY A 139 -7.99 4.08 -24.95
CA GLY A 139 -8.98 4.79 -25.75
C GLY A 139 -10.43 4.51 -25.35
N LEU A 140 -10.73 3.36 -24.73
CA LEU A 140 -12.05 3.07 -24.18
C LEU A 140 -12.37 3.87 -22.91
N PHE A 141 -11.35 4.30 -22.17
CA PHE A 141 -11.50 4.99 -20.89
C PHE A 141 -10.82 6.37 -20.90
N PRO A 142 -11.23 7.32 -21.77
CA PRO A 142 -10.56 8.62 -21.90
C PRO A 142 -10.67 9.49 -20.65
N ASN A 143 -11.74 9.36 -19.86
CA ASN A 143 -11.92 10.07 -18.59
C ASN A 143 -11.70 9.16 -17.36
N GLY A 144 -11.60 7.85 -17.56
CA GLY A 144 -11.34 6.86 -16.52
C GLY A 144 -12.58 6.44 -15.72
N ASN A 145 -13.77 6.93 -16.06
CA ASN A 145 -15.03 6.63 -15.38
C ASN A 145 -16.09 6.01 -16.31
N GLU A 146 -15.72 5.74 -17.56
CA GLU A 146 -16.53 5.01 -18.51
C GLU A 146 -16.72 3.58 -18.03
N THR A 147 -17.90 3.02 -18.31
CA THR A 147 -18.23 1.65 -17.95
C THR A 147 -18.80 0.93 -19.16
N TYR A 148 -18.44 -0.34 -19.30
CA TYR A 148 -18.88 -1.22 -20.39
C TYR A 148 -19.35 -2.54 -19.80
N THR A 149 -20.28 -3.23 -20.45
CA THR A 149 -20.50 -4.63 -20.07
C THR A 149 -19.37 -5.50 -20.61
N LEU A 150 -19.11 -6.66 -20.00
CA LEU A 150 -18.09 -7.61 -20.47
C LEU A 150 -18.32 -8.01 -21.93
N LYS A 151 -19.58 -8.12 -22.36
CA LYS A 151 -19.94 -8.30 -23.77
C LYS A 151 -19.44 -7.14 -24.64
N GLN A 152 -19.80 -5.90 -24.30
CA GLN A 152 -19.39 -4.72 -25.08
C GLN A 152 -17.86 -4.56 -25.12
N PHE A 153 -17.20 -4.84 -24.00
CA PHE A 153 -15.74 -4.77 -23.90
C PHE A 153 -15.06 -5.81 -24.81
N ARG A 154 -15.51 -7.07 -24.77
CA ARG A 154 -15.01 -8.15 -25.63
C ARG A 154 -15.27 -7.87 -27.11
N GLU A 155 -16.49 -7.47 -27.47
CA GLU A 155 -16.89 -7.17 -28.85
C GLU A 155 -16.08 -5.99 -29.41
N SER A 156 -15.84 -4.95 -28.60
CA SER A 156 -14.98 -3.82 -28.98
C SER A 156 -13.53 -4.25 -29.29
N LEU A 157 -12.99 -5.22 -28.55
CA LEU A 157 -11.65 -5.76 -28.82
C LEU A 157 -11.63 -6.51 -30.16
N LEU A 158 -12.63 -7.37 -30.39
CA LEU A 158 -12.74 -8.15 -31.61
C LEU A 158 -12.91 -7.24 -32.83
N ASP A 159 -13.73 -6.20 -32.73
CA ASP A 159 -13.90 -5.17 -33.75
C ASP A 159 -12.58 -4.44 -34.03
N TYR A 160 -11.83 -4.04 -32.99
CA TYR A 160 -10.53 -3.39 -33.14
C TYR A 160 -9.51 -4.29 -33.84
N LEU A 161 -9.55 -5.60 -33.57
CA LEU A 161 -8.69 -6.59 -34.21
C LEU A 161 -9.16 -6.99 -35.63
N GLY A 162 -10.37 -6.58 -36.04
CA GLY A 162 -11.00 -7.00 -37.29
C GLY A 162 -11.39 -8.48 -37.30
N ILE A 163 -11.71 -9.05 -36.13
CA ILE A 163 -12.14 -10.44 -35.96
C ILE A 163 -13.66 -10.47 -35.94
N GLU A 164 -14.27 -11.11 -36.93
CA GLU A 164 -15.72 -11.37 -36.89
C GLU A 164 -16.04 -12.39 -35.78
N TYR A 165 -17.24 -12.29 -35.19
CA TYR A 165 -17.66 -13.13 -34.08
C TYR A 165 -19.13 -13.53 -34.15
N GLU A 166 -19.50 -14.57 -33.42
CA GLU A 166 -20.89 -15.00 -33.25
C GLU A 166 -21.59 -14.20 -32.15
N ASN A 167 -22.87 -13.90 -32.37
CA ASN A 167 -23.69 -13.25 -31.35
C ASN A 167 -24.22 -14.32 -30.37
N GLU A 168 -23.49 -14.50 -29.28
CA GLU A 168 -23.82 -15.45 -28.22
C GLU A 168 -24.36 -14.74 -26.97
N ALA A 169 -25.04 -15.48 -26.11
CA ALA A 169 -25.45 -15.04 -24.79
C ALA A 169 -24.67 -15.83 -23.75
N LEU A 170 -23.79 -15.17 -23.00
CA LEU A 170 -22.88 -15.80 -22.06
C LEU A 170 -23.18 -15.38 -20.60
N PRO A 171 -22.85 -16.24 -19.61
CA PRO A 171 -23.31 -16.06 -18.23
C PRO A 171 -22.93 -14.72 -17.59
N ASN A 172 -21.74 -14.18 -17.90
CA ASN A 172 -21.22 -12.94 -17.33
C ASN A 172 -21.24 -11.76 -18.30
N ASP A 173 -22.02 -11.83 -19.40
CA ASP A 173 -22.08 -10.74 -20.40
C ASP A 173 -22.51 -9.38 -19.81
N SER A 174 -23.29 -9.38 -18.73
CA SER A 174 -23.77 -8.17 -18.03
C SER A 174 -22.81 -7.64 -16.96
N MET A 175 -21.71 -8.33 -16.68
CA MET A 175 -20.68 -7.88 -15.76
C MET A 175 -20.15 -6.51 -16.19
N ILE A 176 -20.09 -5.54 -15.27
CA ILE A 176 -19.58 -4.20 -15.57
C ILE A 176 -18.06 -4.21 -15.54
N ILE A 177 -17.43 -3.64 -16.57
CA ILE A 177 -16.00 -3.42 -16.71
C ILE A 177 -15.73 -1.93 -16.56
N GLU A 178 -14.74 -1.62 -15.72
CA GLU A 178 -14.27 -0.27 -15.39
C GLU A 178 -12.75 -0.23 -15.62
N LYS A 179 -12.16 0.96 -15.65
CA LYS A 179 -10.71 1.10 -15.79
C LYS A 179 -10.02 0.75 -14.47
N THR A 180 -9.39 -0.42 -14.42
CA THR A 180 -8.73 -0.95 -13.20
C THR A 180 -7.21 -0.97 -13.31
N ILE A 181 -6.69 -0.88 -14.52
CA ILE A 181 -5.25 -0.88 -14.81
C ILE A 181 -4.90 0.31 -15.70
N ASP A 182 -3.70 0.85 -15.52
CA ASP A 182 -3.04 1.69 -16.52
C ASP A 182 -2.01 0.77 -17.20
N VAL A 183 -1.97 0.78 -18.53
CA VAL A 183 -1.10 -0.12 -19.29
C VAL A 183 -0.40 0.64 -20.39
N GLY A 184 0.92 0.51 -20.47
CA GLY A 184 1.69 0.92 -21.65
C GLY A 184 1.84 -0.19 -22.67
N GLN A 185 1.62 -1.46 -22.28
CA GLN A 185 1.56 -2.60 -23.18
C GLN A 185 0.53 -3.61 -22.67
N LEU A 186 -0.31 -4.13 -23.57
CA LEU A 186 -1.35 -5.10 -23.23
C LEU A 186 -1.56 -6.08 -24.40
N SER A 187 -1.40 -7.38 -24.17
CA SER A 187 -1.58 -8.39 -25.22
C SER A 187 -3.06 -8.62 -25.53
N ALA A 188 -3.45 -8.51 -26.81
CA ALA A 188 -4.83 -8.77 -27.23
C ALA A 188 -5.28 -10.20 -26.90
N ARG A 189 -4.39 -11.18 -27.06
CA ARG A 189 -4.65 -12.57 -26.69
C ARG A 189 -4.98 -12.70 -25.21
N GLU A 190 -4.24 -11.99 -24.37
CA GLU A 190 -4.43 -12.07 -22.92
C GLU A 190 -5.72 -11.39 -22.48
N VAL A 191 -6.09 -10.26 -23.11
CA VAL A 191 -7.40 -9.65 -22.87
C VAL A 191 -8.54 -10.60 -23.27
N LEU A 192 -8.44 -11.24 -24.45
CA LEU A 192 -9.40 -12.26 -24.87
C LEU A 192 -9.45 -13.42 -23.88
N ARG A 193 -8.30 -13.92 -23.43
CA ARG A 193 -8.20 -14.98 -22.43
C ARG A 193 -8.97 -14.60 -21.16
N CYS A 194 -8.71 -13.42 -20.62
CA CYS A 194 -9.40 -12.90 -19.44
C CYS A 194 -10.92 -12.80 -19.66
N CYS A 195 -11.37 -12.31 -20.81
CA CYS A 195 -12.80 -12.21 -21.12
C CYS A 195 -13.49 -13.57 -21.21
N VAL A 196 -12.83 -14.55 -21.81
CA VAL A 196 -13.39 -15.90 -22.05
C VAL A 196 -13.33 -16.76 -20.78
N GLU A 197 -12.27 -16.63 -19.97
CA GLU A 197 -12.10 -17.35 -18.70
C GLU A 197 -13.26 -17.06 -17.75
N LEU A 198 -13.67 -15.79 -17.64
CA LEU A 198 -14.81 -15.38 -16.82
C LEU A 198 -16.15 -15.94 -17.31
N GLN A 199 -16.21 -16.55 -18.50
CA GLN A 199 -17.41 -17.24 -18.99
C GLN A 199 -17.36 -18.74 -18.73
N GLY A 200 -16.25 -19.29 -18.22
CA GLY A 200 -16.03 -20.73 -18.11
C GLY A 200 -15.96 -21.43 -19.48
N ALA A 201 -15.41 -20.73 -20.48
CA ALA A 201 -15.36 -21.21 -21.87
C ALA A 201 -13.93 -21.24 -22.44
N PHE A 202 -13.80 -21.64 -23.69
CA PHE A 202 -12.60 -21.52 -24.52
C PHE A 202 -12.88 -20.64 -25.73
N GLY A 203 -11.90 -19.88 -26.19
CA GLY A 203 -12.04 -19.01 -27.35
C GLY A 203 -11.54 -19.73 -28.61
N GLN A 204 -12.38 -19.85 -29.62
CA GLN A 204 -12.02 -20.55 -30.86
C GLN A 204 -12.55 -19.81 -32.09
N ILE A 205 -11.95 -20.08 -33.25
CA ILE A 205 -12.50 -19.65 -34.54
C ILE A 205 -13.26 -20.83 -35.14
N ASN A 206 -14.55 -20.63 -35.36
CA ASN A 206 -15.39 -21.63 -36.03
C ASN A 206 -14.95 -21.83 -37.49
N ARG A 207 -15.54 -22.83 -38.14
CA ARG A 207 -15.21 -23.20 -39.53
C ARG A 207 -15.54 -22.12 -40.57
N LEU A 208 -16.31 -21.09 -40.19
CA LEU A 208 -16.66 -19.95 -41.04
C LEU A 208 -15.75 -18.74 -40.80
N GLY A 209 -14.74 -18.85 -39.94
CA GLY A 209 -13.79 -17.76 -39.67
C GLY A 209 -14.25 -16.79 -38.57
N LYS A 210 -15.28 -17.12 -37.79
CA LYS A 210 -15.80 -16.27 -36.71
C LYS A 210 -15.37 -16.76 -35.34
N PHE A 211 -15.05 -15.84 -34.45
CA PHE A 211 -14.79 -16.12 -33.04
C PHE A 211 -16.08 -16.57 -32.32
N CYS A 212 -15.99 -17.65 -31.55
CA CYS A 212 -17.07 -18.16 -30.70
C CYS A 212 -16.52 -18.77 -29.40
N HIS A 213 -17.42 -18.99 -28.44
CA HIS A 213 -17.09 -19.53 -27.13
C HIS A 213 -17.44 -21.01 -27.06
N LYS A 214 -16.43 -21.88 -26.93
CA LYS A 214 -16.66 -23.31 -26.72
C LYS A 214 -16.82 -23.59 -25.24
N VAL A 215 -18.00 -24.04 -24.84
CA VAL A 215 -18.24 -24.59 -23.50
C VAL A 215 -18.26 -26.11 -23.64
N LEU A 216 -17.47 -26.81 -22.81
CA LEU A 216 -17.50 -28.27 -22.76
C LEU A 216 -18.87 -28.72 -22.26
N GLN A 217 -19.41 -29.80 -22.80
CA GLN A 217 -20.66 -30.37 -22.30
C GLN A 217 -20.44 -31.03 -20.94
N PRO A 218 -21.36 -30.93 -19.97
CA PRO A 218 -21.27 -31.70 -18.73
C PRO A 218 -21.25 -33.20 -19.03
N ALA A 219 -20.64 -34.01 -18.15
CA ALA A 219 -20.64 -35.46 -18.32
C ALA A 219 -21.98 -36.12 -17.91
N TYR A 220 -22.78 -35.40 -17.11
CA TYR A 220 -24.08 -35.86 -16.60
C TYR A 220 -25.11 -34.73 -16.59
N GLY A 221 -26.40 -35.07 -16.65
CA GLY A 221 -27.50 -34.12 -16.90
C GLY A 221 -27.65 -33.01 -15.85
N LEU A 222 -28.01 -31.82 -16.30
CA LEU A 222 -28.39 -30.69 -15.44
C LEU A 222 -29.84 -30.86 -14.96
N TYR A 223 -30.04 -30.73 -13.65
CA TYR A 223 -31.36 -30.68 -13.02
C TYR A 223 -32.02 -29.32 -13.23
N PRO A 224 -33.34 -29.25 -13.51
CA PRO A 224 -34.08 -28.02 -13.31
C PRO A 224 -34.02 -27.58 -11.83
N SER A 225 -34.27 -26.29 -11.54
CA SER A 225 -34.44 -25.84 -10.15
C SER A 225 -35.53 -26.66 -9.44
N GLU A 226 -35.52 -26.69 -8.10
CA GLU A 226 -36.52 -27.42 -7.29
C GLU A 226 -37.99 -27.07 -7.62
N ASP A 227 -38.23 -25.98 -8.36
CA ASP A 227 -39.54 -25.52 -8.82
C ASP A 227 -39.98 -26.08 -10.18
N LEU A 228 -39.14 -26.83 -10.90
CA LEU A 228 -39.47 -27.47 -12.19
C LEU A 228 -39.41 -29.00 -12.07
N TYR A 229 -40.55 -29.66 -12.28
CA TYR A 229 -40.61 -31.11 -12.35
C TYR A 229 -40.02 -31.62 -13.68
N PRO A 230 -38.99 -32.49 -13.66
CA PRO A 230 -38.53 -33.15 -14.87
C PRO A 230 -39.61 -34.11 -15.41
N SER A 231 -39.61 -34.34 -16.72
CA SER A 231 -40.47 -35.34 -17.37
C SER A 231 -40.27 -36.74 -16.80
N GLU A 232 -41.29 -37.59 -16.87
CA GLU A 232 -41.37 -38.95 -16.29
C GLU A 232 -40.22 -39.91 -16.66
N ASP A 233 -39.36 -39.57 -17.63
CA ASP A 233 -38.23 -40.37 -18.10
C ASP A 233 -36.83 -39.88 -17.62
N LEU A 234 -36.77 -38.88 -16.72
CA LEU A 234 -35.50 -38.38 -16.16
C LEU A 234 -35.28 -38.95 -14.74
N TYR A 235 -34.30 -39.85 -14.59
CA TYR A 235 -33.90 -40.37 -13.28
C TYR A 235 -32.70 -39.60 -12.73
N PRO A 236 -32.74 -39.17 -11.45
CA PRO A 236 -31.61 -38.49 -10.81
C PRO A 236 -30.40 -39.42 -10.67
N VAL A 237 -29.25 -38.94 -11.13
CA VAL A 237 -27.92 -39.50 -10.89
C VAL A 237 -27.37 -38.83 -9.64
N ALA A 238 -26.91 -39.61 -8.67
CA ALA A 238 -26.36 -39.06 -7.44
C ALA A 238 -25.15 -38.15 -7.74
N GLU A 239 -24.99 -37.04 -7.00
CA GLU A 239 -23.88 -36.09 -7.22
C GLU A 239 -22.49 -36.74 -7.06
N ASP A 240 -22.39 -37.89 -6.39
CA ASP A 240 -21.18 -38.66 -6.18
C ASP A 240 -20.99 -39.82 -7.18
N ASP A 241 -21.93 -40.04 -8.10
CA ASP A 241 -21.81 -41.08 -9.13
C ASP A 241 -20.98 -40.59 -10.32
N ILE A 242 -19.67 -40.57 -10.12
CA ILE A 242 -18.65 -40.23 -11.13
C ILE A 242 -18.54 -41.27 -12.27
N SER A 243 -19.27 -42.39 -12.20
CA SER A 243 -19.24 -43.46 -13.19
C SER A 243 -20.32 -43.34 -14.27
N TYR A 244 -21.32 -42.50 -14.02
CA TYR A 244 -22.43 -42.28 -14.94
C TYR A 244 -22.02 -41.33 -16.07
N ILE A 245 -22.02 -41.85 -17.30
CA ILE A 245 -21.90 -41.08 -18.53
C ILE A 245 -23.28 -41.00 -19.14
N ASN A 246 -23.76 -39.79 -19.41
CA ASN A 246 -25.01 -39.63 -20.14
C ASN A 246 -24.76 -39.83 -21.65
N ASP A 247 -25.24 -40.93 -22.21
CA ASP A 247 -25.10 -41.26 -23.65
C ASP A 247 -25.64 -40.16 -24.59
N THR A 248 -26.57 -39.33 -24.13
CA THR A 248 -27.08 -38.18 -24.91
C THR A 248 -26.11 -36.98 -24.97
N LEU A 249 -25.02 -37.02 -24.21
CA LEU A 249 -23.96 -36.00 -24.16
C LEU A 249 -22.69 -36.41 -24.95
N ILE A 250 -22.72 -37.57 -25.62
CA ILE A 250 -21.70 -38.00 -26.58
C ILE A 250 -22.04 -37.36 -27.93
N ASP A 251 -21.19 -36.46 -28.40
CA ASP A 251 -21.37 -35.78 -29.68
C ASP A 251 -21.13 -36.76 -30.85
N GLU A 252 -20.11 -37.62 -30.76
CA GLU A 252 -19.81 -38.63 -31.78
C GLU A 252 -19.25 -39.94 -31.21
N THR A 253 -19.60 -41.07 -31.84
CA THR A 253 -18.94 -42.36 -31.60
C THR A 253 -17.98 -42.65 -32.75
N ILE A 254 -16.70 -42.72 -32.42
CA ILE A 254 -15.64 -43.05 -33.37
C ILE A 254 -15.65 -44.56 -33.62
N PRO A 255 -16.01 -45.00 -34.84
CA PRO A 255 -16.29 -46.41 -35.10
C PRO A 255 -15.01 -47.27 -35.10
N ARG A 256 -13.87 -46.68 -35.45
CA ARG A 256 -12.56 -47.34 -35.48
C ARG A 256 -11.41 -46.40 -35.16
N HIS A 257 -10.44 -46.94 -34.44
CA HIS A 257 -9.16 -46.34 -34.15
C HIS A 257 -8.03 -47.29 -34.62
N GLN A 258 -6.89 -46.74 -35.01
CA GLN A 258 -5.67 -47.52 -35.22
C GLN A 258 -4.92 -47.74 -33.90
N GLU A 259 -4.88 -46.73 -33.04
CA GLU A 259 -4.20 -46.75 -31.75
C GLU A 259 -5.01 -45.91 -30.76
N VAL A 260 -5.17 -46.39 -29.54
CA VAL A 260 -5.73 -45.61 -28.43
C VAL A 260 -4.92 -45.91 -27.18
N ARG A 261 -4.45 -44.85 -26.52
CA ARG A 261 -3.77 -44.90 -25.22
C ARG A 261 -4.56 -44.03 -24.27
N PHE A 262 -4.79 -44.50 -23.06
CA PHE A 262 -5.58 -43.77 -22.07
C PHE A 262 -5.07 -44.09 -20.68
N GLU A 263 -5.31 -43.17 -19.76
CA GLU A 263 -4.93 -43.33 -18.37
C GLU A 263 -5.91 -44.26 -17.64
N GLU A 264 -5.45 -44.94 -16.58
CA GLU A 264 -6.31 -45.78 -15.73
C GLU A 264 -7.23 -44.95 -14.81
N TYR A 265 -7.02 -43.65 -14.74
CA TYR A 265 -7.81 -42.72 -13.94
C TYR A 265 -8.69 -41.80 -14.81
N THR A 266 -9.67 -41.18 -14.17
CA THR A 266 -10.50 -40.12 -14.73
C THR A 266 -10.09 -38.80 -14.09
N VAL A 267 -9.93 -37.74 -14.89
CA VAL A 267 -9.77 -36.38 -14.37
C VAL A 267 -10.99 -36.06 -13.54
N LYS A 268 -10.79 -35.76 -12.26
CA LYS A 268 -11.90 -35.42 -11.37
C LYS A 268 -12.51 -34.10 -11.80
N GLU A 269 -13.81 -33.99 -11.60
CA GLU A 269 -14.52 -32.75 -11.87
C GLU A 269 -13.97 -31.58 -11.04
N ILE A 270 -14.17 -30.37 -11.56
CA ILE A 270 -13.89 -29.15 -10.81
C ILE A 270 -15.06 -28.95 -9.84
N ASP A 271 -14.79 -29.14 -8.56
CA ASP A 271 -15.79 -29.10 -7.47
C ASP A 271 -15.68 -27.83 -6.60
N LYS A 272 -14.76 -26.94 -6.99
CA LYS A 272 -14.52 -25.63 -6.38
C LYS A 272 -13.93 -24.65 -7.40
N LEU A 273 -14.37 -23.40 -7.38
CA LEU A 273 -13.78 -22.28 -8.11
C LEU A 273 -13.33 -21.21 -7.11
N ILE A 274 -12.11 -20.72 -7.29
CA ILE A 274 -11.53 -19.63 -6.50
C ILE A 274 -11.18 -18.49 -7.46
N ILE A 275 -11.65 -17.28 -7.17
CA ILE A 275 -11.18 -16.06 -7.82
C ILE A 275 -10.25 -15.34 -6.84
N ARG A 276 -9.00 -15.10 -7.24
CA ARG A 276 -8.00 -14.36 -6.45
C ARG A 276 -7.20 -13.41 -7.33
N SER A 277 -6.78 -12.28 -6.78
CA SER A 277 -5.93 -11.32 -7.51
C SER A 277 -4.48 -11.83 -7.54
N GLU A 278 -3.98 -12.24 -6.39
CA GLU A 278 -2.65 -12.81 -6.13
C GLU A 278 -2.75 -14.09 -5.30
N GLU A 279 -1.64 -14.78 -5.09
CA GLU A 279 -1.59 -16.12 -4.48
C GLU A 279 -2.25 -16.20 -3.10
N ASP A 280 -2.24 -15.11 -2.33
CA ASP A 280 -2.75 -15.01 -0.95
C ASP A 280 -3.99 -14.11 -0.79
N ASP A 281 -4.57 -13.55 -1.88
CA ASP A 281 -5.69 -12.60 -1.83
C ASP A 281 -6.97 -13.19 -2.43
N ILE A 282 -7.65 -14.04 -1.64
CA ILE A 282 -8.87 -14.73 -2.08
C ILE A 282 -10.06 -13.75 -2.08
N GLY A 283 -10.60 -13.49 -3.28
CA GLY A 283 -11.74 -12.61 -3.48
C GLY A 283 -13.10 -13.31 -3.43
N ALA A 284 -13.23 -14.49 -4.03
CA ALA A 284 -14.45 -15.30 -3.97
C ALA A 284 -14.16 -16.80 -4.06
N ILE A 285 -14.99 -17.61 -3.39
CA ILE A 285 -14.95 -19.07 -3.42
C ILE A 285 -16.37 -19.59 -3.69
N VAL A 286 -16.52 -20.45 -4.70
CA VAL A 286 -17.77 -21.14 -5.01
C VAL A 286 -17.51 -22.65 -5.05
N GLY A 287 -18.39 -23.45 -4.45
CA GLY A 287 -18.19 -24.90 -4.30
C GLY A 287 -17.42 -25.29 -3.03
N THR A 288 -17.58 -26.53 -2.59
CA THR A 288 -17.10 -27.02 -1.29
C THR A 288 -16.04 -28.11 -1.41
N GLY A 289 -15.74 -28.59 -2.61
CA GLY A 289 -14.87 -29.74 -2.82
C GLY A 289 -13.37 -29.43 -2.76
N SER A 290 -12.53 -30.36 -3.19
CA SER A 290 -11.07 -30.29 -3.02
C SER A 290 -10.29 -29.98 -4.31
N ASN A 291 -10.89 -30.26 -5.47
CA ASN A 291 -10.30 -30.08 -6.78
C ASN A 291 -10.67 -28.69 -7.34
N ALA A 292 -9.95 -27.68 -6.87
CA ALA A 292 -10.23 -26.28 -7.20
C ALA A 292 -9.64 -25.85 -8.56
N TYR A 293 -10.43 -25.14 -9.36
CA TYR A 293 -9.91 -24.27 -10.41
C TYR A 293 -9.69 -22.87 -9.84
N ILE A 294 -8.60 -22.21 -10.23
CA ILE A 294 -8.23 -20.89 -9.71
C ILE A 294 -8.17 -19.91 -10.89
N ILE A 295 -9.05 -18.92 -10.89
CA ILE A 295 -8.92 -17.73 -11.74
C ILE A 295 -8.01 -16.76 -11.01
N GLN A 296 -6.77 -16.60 -11.49
CA GLN A 296 -5.74 -15.76 -10.88
C GLN A 296 -5.26 -14.69 -11.85
N GLY A 297 -5.02 -13.48 -11.34
CA GLY A 297 -4.45 -12.37 -12.13
C GLY A 297 -5.35 -11.83 -13.24
N ASN A 298 -6.63 -12.22 -13.28
CA ASN A 298 -7.57 -11.71 -14.26
C ASN A 298 -7.94 -10.25 -13.95
N PHE A 299 -7.34 -9.30 -14.64
CA PHE A 299 -7.45 -7.88 -14.32
C PHE A 299 -8.88 -7.31 -14.43
N LEU A 300 -9.79 -8.01 -15.12
CA LEU A 300 -11.19 -7.60 -15.29
C LEU A 300 -12.00 -7.74 -14.00
N VAL A 301 -11.54 -8.54 -13.03
CA VAL A 301 -12.20 -8.68 -11.72
C VAL A 301 -11.63 -7.75 -10.65
N PHE A 302 -10.62 -6.93 -10.98
CA PHE A 302 -10.02 -5.99 -10.02
C PHE A 302 -11.04 -4.91 -9.61
N GLY A 303 -11.01 -4.51 -8.34
CA GLY A 303 -11.92 -3.49 -7.79
C GLY A 303 -13.37 -3.94 -7.59
N LYS A 304 -13.72 -5.19 -7.91
CA LYS A 304 -15.07 -5.73 -7.67
C LYS A 304 -15.33 -6.01 -6.21
N SER A 305 -16.57 -5.79 -5.77
CA SER A 305 -17.02 -6.16 -4.43
C SER A 305 -17.12 -7.68 -4.29
N ALA A 306 -17.05 -8.19 -3.05
CA ALA A 306 -17.18 -9.61 -2.77
C ALA A 306 -18.48 -10.22 -3.36
N ALA A 307 -19.60 -9.48 -3.32
CA ALA A 307 -20.87 -9.93 -3.89
C ALA A 307 -20.83 -10.02 -5.43
N GLU A 308 -20.15 -9.08 -6.09
CA GLU A 308 -19.94 -9.16 -7.54
C GLU A 308 -19.03 -10.34 -7.91
N LEU A 309 -17.94 -10.53 -7.17
CA LEU A 309 -17.01 -11.64 -7.37
C LEU A 309 -17.69 -13.00 -7.17
N GLU A 310 -18.55 -13.13 -6.16
CA GLU A 310 -19.34 -14.34 -5.92
C GLU A 310 -20.30 -14.62 -7.08
N GLN A 311 -20.99 -13.59 -7.60
CA GLN A 311 -21.88 -13.74 -8.75
C GLN A 311 -21.11 -14.15 -10.02
N ILE A 312 -19.97 -13.51 -10.29
CA ILE A 312 -19.09 -13.81 -11.43
C ILE A 312 -18.61 -15.26 -11.32
N ALA A 313 -18.13 -15.66 -10.15
CA ALA A 313 -17.68 -17.01 -9.87
C ALA A 313 -18.81 -18.04 -10.05
N CYS A 314 -20.00 -17.80 -9.50
CA CYS A 314 -21.15 -18.70 -9.65
C CYS A 314 -21.51 -18.93 -11.13
N ASN A 315 -21.53 -17.85 -11.92
CA ASN A 315 -21.84 -17.90 -13.34
C ASN A 315 -20.79 -18.67 -14.16
N ALA A 316 -19.49 -18.42 -13.90
CA ALA A 316 -18.40 -19.12 -14.57
C ALA A 316 -18.33 -20.60 -14.15
N TYR A 317 -18.50 -20.87 -12.85
CA TYR A 317 -18.44 -22.20 -12.25
C TYR A 317 -19.47 -23.15 -12.87
N GLY A 318 -20.67 -22.67 -13.21
CA GLY A 318 -21.69 -23.47 -13.90
C GLY A 318 -21.20 -24.09 -15.23
N ASN A 319 -20.31 -23.40 -15.94
CA ASN A 319 -19.71 -23.88 -17.19
C ASN A 319 -18.43 -24.71 -16.99
N MET A 320 -17.79 -24.60 -15.81
CA MET A 320 -16.53 -25.29 -15.49
C MET A 320 -16.72 -26.60 -14.71
N ALA A 321 -17.72 -26.67 -13.83
CA ALA A 321 -17.98 -27.82 -12.97
C ALA A 321 -18.46 -29.04 -13.78
N LYS A 322 -18.46 -30.25 -13.20
CA LYS A 322 -19.09 -31.44 -13.81
C LYS A 322 -18.54 -31.83 -15.18
N ARG A 323 -17.23 -31.61 -15.41
CA ARG A 323 -16.50 -31.96 -16.64
C ARG A 323 -15.46 -33.07 -16.45
N PRO A 324 -15.78 -34.22 -15.80
CA PRO A 324 -14.84 -35.33 -15.73
C PRO A 324 -14.63 -35.94 -17.12
N TYR A 325 -13.41 -36.38 -17.40
CA TYR A 325 -13.08 -37.11 -18.63
C TYR A 325 -11.89 -38.02 -18.38
N ARG A 326 -11.77 -39.08 -19.19
CA ARG A 326 -10.61 -39.97 -19.16
C ARG A 326 -9.53 -39.40 -20.08
N PRO A 327 -8.30 -39.10 -19.61
CA PRO A 327 -7.24 -38.66 -20.49
C PRO A 327 -6.90 -39.73 -21.53
N TYR A 328 -6.71 -39.31 -22.77
CA TYR A 328 -6.40 -40.21 -23.88
C TYR A 328 -5.64 -39.54 -25.02
N GLU A 329 -4.99 -40.37 -25.82
CA GLU A 329 -4.44 -40.06 -27.13
C GLU A 329 -4.88 -41.16 -28.09
N ALA A 330 -5.50 -40.78 -29.21
CA ALA A 330 -6.06 -41.72 -30.17
C ALA A 330 -5.75 -41.33 -31.61
N LYS A 331 -5.33 -42.32 -32.39
CA LYS A 331 -5.26 -42.24 -33.85
C LYS A 331 -6.46 -42.96 -34.41
N CYS A 332 -7.30 -42.26 -35.16
CA CYS A 332 -8.55 -42.80 -35.68
C CYS A 332 -8.87 -42.32 -37.10
N ILE A 333 -10.05 -42.73 -37.58
CA ILE A 333 -10.61 -42.18 -38.82
C ILE A 333 -10.83 -40.68 -38.69
N GLY A 334 -10.48 -39.95 -39.74
CA GLY A 334 -10.68 -38.52 -39.79
C GLY A 334 -12.14 -38.17 -40.03
N LEU A 335 -12.76 -37.43 -39.12
CA LEU A 335 -14.16 -37.00 -39.22
C LEU A 335 -14.24 -35.46 -39.30
N PRO A 336 -14.36 -34.86 -40.49
CA PRO A 336 -14.15 -33.42 -40.70
C PRO A 336 -15.14 -32.52 -39.93
N TYR A 337 -16.24 -33.09 -39.47
CA TYR A 337 -17.30 -32.39 -38.74
C TYR A 337 -17.09 -32.34 -37.22
N ILE A 338 -16.17 -33.15 -36.66
CA ILE A 338 -15.74 -33.02 -35.27
C ILE A 338 -15.02 -31.69 -35.10
N GLU A 339 -15.13 -31.07 -33.93
CA GLU A 339 -14.42 -29.85 -33.57
C GLU A 339 -13.79 -30.00 -32.18
N PRO A 340 -12.68 -29.29 -31.89
CA PRO A 340 -12.20 -29.18 -30.52
C PRO A 340 -13.32 -28.80 -29.54
N GLY A 341 -13.32 -29.46 -28.39
CA GLY A 341 -14.30 -29.35 -27.31
C GLY A 341 -15.55 -30.22 -27.48
N ASP A 342 -15.71 -30.96 -28.58
CA ASP A 342 -16.74 -32.00 -28.69
C ASP A 342 -16.38 -33.21 -27.81
N THR A 343 -17.39 -33.92 -27.30
CA THR A 343 -17.22 -35.17 -26.54
C THR A 343 -17.29 -36.36 -27.48
N VAL A 344 -16.25 -37.20 -27.49
CA VAL A 344 -16.20 -38.39 -28.36
C VAL A 344 -16.13 -39.67 -27.53
N GLN A 345 -16.78 -40.71 -28.04
CA GLN A 345 -16.58 -42.08 -27.57
C GLN A 345 -15.75 -42.85 -28.59
N ILE A 346 -14.62 -43.40 -28.15
CA ILE A 346 -13.76 -44.26 -28.96
C ILE A 346 -14.08 -45.71 -28.62
N ASN A 347 -14.58 -46.45 -29.61
CA ASN A 347 -14.86 -47.87 -29.45
C ASN A 347 -13.55 -48.64 -29.31
N ASN A 348 -13.32 -49.25 -28.14
CA ASN A 348 -12.13 -50.05 -27.85
C ASN A 348 -12.49 -51.44 -27.28
N TYR A 349 -12.96 -52.32 -28.17
CA TYR A 349 -13.10 -53.78 -27.95
C TYR A 349 -13.67 -54.20 -26.58
N GLY A 350 -14.68 -53.49 -26.07
CA GLY A 350 -15.37 -53.79 -24.81
C GLY A 350 -15.07 -52.84 -23.66
N ASP A 351 -14.08 -51.95 -23.78
CA ASP A 351 -13.76 -50.87 -22.83
C ASP A 351 -13.72 -49.51 -23.56
N PRO A 352 -14.88 -48.89 -23.85
CA PRO A 352 -14.94 -47.63 -24.58
C PRO A 352 -14.26 -46.49 -23.81
N VAL A 353 -13.57 -45.63 -24.54
CA VAL A 353 -12.92 -44.43 -23.96
C VAL A 353 -13.77 -43.22 -24.30
N VAL A 354 -14.24 -42.50 -23.29
CA VAL A 354 -15.04 -41.27 -23.46
C VAL A 354 -14.24 -40.08 -22.94
N GLY A 355 -14.15 -39.03 -23.75
CA GLY A 355 -13.53 -37.78 -23.34
C GLY A 355 -13.71 -36.66 -24.36
N TYR A 356 -13.30 -35.46 -23.98
CA TYR A 356 -13.34 -34.30 -24.87
C TYR A 356 -12.25 -34.38 -25.95
N VAL A 357 -12.41 -33.63 -27.03
CA VAL A 357 -11.34 -33.37 -28.01
C VAL A 357 -10.64 -32.05 -27.63
N LEU A 358 -9.59 -32.08 -26.81
CA LEU A 358 -8.89 -30.84 -26.40
C LEU A 358 -7.88 -30.37 -27.45
N GLN A 359 -7.24 -31.34 -28.12
CA GLN A 359 -6.33 -31.13 -29.25
C GLN A 359 -6.67 -32.13 -30.36
N ARG A 360 -6.45 -31.70 -31.59
CA ARG A 360 -6.74 -32.46 -32.80
C ARG A 360 -5.72 -32.18 -33.88
N THR A 361 -5.24 -33.24 -34.54
CA THR A 361 -4.50 -33.14 -35.80
C THR A 361 -5.21 -33.95 -36.88
N PHE A 362 -5.86 -33.26 -37.81
CA PHE A 362 -6.59 -33.84 -38.93
C PHE A 362 -5.69 -33.86 -40.18
N THR A 363 -5.54 -35.03 -40.81
CA THR A 363 -4.61 -35.23 -41.93
C THR A 363 -5.21 -36.05 -43.07
N GLY A 364 -4.60 -35.93 -44.24
CA GLY A 364 -5.02 -36.66 -45.45
C GLY A 364 -6.12 -35.95 -46.24
N ILE A 365 -6.35 -36.43 -47.47
CA ILE A 365 -7.39 -35.92 -48.37
C ILE A 365 -8.38 -37.03 -48.75
N GLN A 366 -7.88 -38.12 -49.33
CA GLN A 366 -8.72 -39.27 -49.68
C GLN A 366 -8.96 -40.17 -48.46
N ALA A 367 -7.89 -40.54 -47.76
CA ALA A 367 -7.96 -41.33 -46.53
C ALA A 367 -7.74 -40.42 -45.33
N LEU A 368 -8.83 -39.89 -44.78
CA LEU A 368 -8.79 -38.95 -43.67
C LEU A 368 -8.40 -39.66 -42.37
N ARG A 369 -7.53 -39.01 -41.59
CA ARG A 369 -7.05 -39.49 -40.30
C ARG A 369 -7.13 -38.39 -39.26
N ASP A 370 -7.43 -38.77 -38.04
CA ASP A 370 -7.41 -37.89 -36.88
C ASP A 370 -6.45 -38.42 -35.84
N GLU A 371 -5.71 -37.50 -35.23
CA GLU A 371 -5.06 -37.71 -33.93
C GLU A 371 -5.78 -36.81 -32.92
N LEU A 372 -6.54 -37.43 -32.01
CA LEU A 372 -7.33 -36.76 -30.98
C LEU A 372 -6.64 -36.92 -29.64
N LYS A 373 -6.60 -35.85 -28.85
CA LYS A 373 -5.92 -35.86 -27.56
C LYS A 373 -6.68 -35.07 -26.51
N ALA A 374 -6.74 -35.61 -25.30
CA ALA A 374 -7.15 -34.92 -24.09
C ALA A 374 -6.22 -35.35 -22.95
N GLU A 375 -5.40 -34.42 -22.48
CA GLU A 375 -4.53 -34.60 -21.32
C GLU A 375 -5.18 -33.98 -20.08
N GLY A 376 -4.85 -34.51 -18.90
CA GLY A 376 -5.28 -33.98 -17.62
C GLY A 376 -4.78 -34.85 -16.47
N SER A 377 -4.41 -34.22 -15.36
CA SER A 377 -4.08 -34.89 -14.10
C SER A 377 -5.35 -35.43 -13.42
N GLU A 378 -5.25 -36.52 -12.64
CA GLU A 378 -6.41 -37.08 -11.90
C GLU A 378 -7.02 -36.03 -10.96
N GLN A 379 -6.16 -35.29 -10.27
CA GLN A 379 -6.49 -34.14 -9.45
C GLN A 379 -5.51 -33.03 -9.80
N ARG A 380 -6.01 -31.80 -9.85
CA ARG A 380 -5.18 -30.63 -10.11
C ARG A 380 -4.16 -30.49 -9.00
N GLU A 381 -2.88 -30.46 -9.37
CA GLU A 381 -1.83 -30.03 -8.45
C GLU A 381 -2.05 -28.54 -8.15
N GLN A 382 -2.29 -28.21 -6.89
CA GLN A 382 -2.33 -26.81 -6.47
C GLN A 382 -0.90 -26.27 -6.45
N ASN A 383 -0.47 -25.76 -7.60
CA ASN A 383 0.80 -25.07 -7.74
C ASN A 383 0.66 -23.67 -7.11
N PHE A 384 0.93 -23.59 -5.82
CA PHE A 384 1.19 -22.36 -5.08
C PHE A 384 2.60 -21.84 -5.39
N GLY A 385 2.87 -21.54 -6.66
CA GLY A 385 4.17 -21.00 -7.02
C GLY A 385 4.55 -21.20 -8.46
N VAL A 386 3.91 -20.45 -9.35
CA VAL A 386 4.60 -19.93 -10.53
C VAL A 386 4.13 -18.49 -10.68
N ASN A 387 5.01 -17.54 -10.38
CA ASN A 387 4.86 -16.17 -10.87
C ASN A 387 4.95 -16.25 -12.40
N GLU A 388 3.84 -16.56 -13.07
CA GLU A 388 3.69 -16.14 -14.45
C GLU A 388 3.58 -14.62 -14.42
N GLU A 389 4.39 -13.95 -15.23
CA GLU A 389 4.39 -12.50 -15.42
C GLU A 389 3.06 -12.06 -16.06
N ILE A 390 1.95 -12.20 -15.33
CA ILE A 390 0.60 -11.82 -15.74
C ILE A 390 0.50 -10.32 -15.58
N ILE A 391 0.67 -9.58 -16.69
CA ILE A 391 0.36 -8.16 -16.91
C ILE A 391 0.49 -7.26 -15.65
N GLN A 392 1.53 -7.43 -14.84
CA GLN A 392 1.88 -6.49 -13.77
C GLN A 392 2.85 -5.45 -14.30
N LEU A 393 2.66 -5.04 -15.56
CA LEU A 393 3.42 -3.97 -16.18
C LEU A 393 2.50 -2.75 -16.35
N GLN A 394 2.70 -1.83 -15.41
CA GLN A 394 2.38 -0.39 -15.47
C GLN A 394 1.05 0.10 -14.88
N GLY A 395 0.35 -0.70 -14.08
CA GLY A 395 -0.66 -0.20 -13.15
C GLY A 395 -0.05 0.16 -11.79
N LYS A 396 -0.69 1.01 -11.00
CA LYS A 396 -0.34 1.21 -9.58
C LYS A 396 -0.50 -0.11 -8.83
N VAL A 397 0.59 -0.84 -8.63
CA VAL A 397 0.56 -2.11 -7.89
C VAL A 397 1.01 -1.85 -6.46
N THR A 398 0.22 -2.33 -5.50
CA THR A 398 0.65 -2.45 -4.10
C THR A 398 1.02 -3.91 -3.87
N ARG A 399 2.33 -4.21 -3.83
CA ARG A 399 2.84 -5.56 -3.53
C ARG A 399 3.04 -5.68 -2.02
N ILE A 400 2.42 -6.68 -1.40
CA ILE A 400 2.67 -7.02 0.01
C ILE A 400 3.24 -8.44 0.03
N ARG A 401 4.56 -8.56 0.20
CA ARG A 401 5.25 -9.85 0.34
C ARG A 401 5.55 -10.13 1.80
N LYS A 402 5.16 -11.32 2.27
CA LYS A 402 5.42 -11.82 3.62
C LYS A 402 6.16 -13.14 3.54
N ASP A 403 7.39 -13.19 4.04
CA ASP A 403 8.15 -14.44 4.16
C ASP A 403 8.81 -14.55 5.55
N VAL A 404 9.55 -15.64 5.77
CA VAL A 404 10.23 -15.89 7.05
C VAL A 404 11.33 -14.87 7.36
N GLU A 405 11.77 -14.08 6.37
CA GLU A 405 12.82 -13.06 6.53
C GLU A 405 12.25 -11.66 6.80
N GLY A 406 10.99 -11.39 6.46
CA GLY A 406 10.37 -10.09 6.71
C GLY A 406 9.05 -9.79 6.00
N VAL A 407 8.66 -8.52 6.09
CA VAL A 407 7.50 -7.95 5.38
C VAL A 407 7.99 -6.84 4.45
N LEU A 408 7.72 -6.98 3.16
CA LEU A 408 8.02 -5.98 2.14
C LEU A 408 6.69 -5.46 1.58
N VAL A 409 6.48 -4.15 1.70
CA VAL A 409 5.33 -3.43 1.09
C VAL A 409 5.89 -2.46 0.07
N GLU A 410 5.59 -2.67 -1.20
CA GLU A 410 6.04 -1.82 -2.30
C GLU A 410 4.82 -1.26 -3.04
N VAL A 411 4.81 0.05 -3.21
CA VAL A 411 3.86 0.77 -4.07
C VAL A 411 4.68 1.38 -5.18
N GLU A 412 4.44 0.90 -6.39
CA GLU A 412 5.19 1.32 -7.58
C GLU A 412 4.24 2.00 -8.57
N ASP A 413 4.59 3.23 -8.97
CA ASP A 413 3.99 3.95 -10.09
C ASP A 413 5.06 4.10 -11.17
N ILE A 414 5.16 3.06 -12.01
CA ILE A 414 6.17 2.94 -13.07
C ILE A 414 6.05 4.08 -14.10
N ALA A 415 4.84 4.62 -14.32
CA ALA A 415 4.58 5.69 -15.28
C ALA A 415 5.13 7.05 -14.83
N GLN A 416 5.20 7.27 -13.51
CA GLN A 416 5.76 8.50 -12.93
C GLN A 416 7.16 8.30 -12.33
N ASP A 417 7.76 7.13 -12.53
CA ASP A 417 9.07 6.77 -11.98
C ASP A 417 9.07 6.93 -10.43
N LEU A 418 7.92 6.66 -9.81
CA LEU A 418 7.61 6.88 -8.40
C LEU A 418 7.57 5.52 -7.69
N TYR A 419 8.65 5.21 -6.98
CA TYR A 419 8.74 4.03 -6.13
C TYR A 419 8.47 4.44 -4.68
N SER A 420 7.67 3.70 -3.91
CA SER A 420 7.55 3.86 -2.46
C SER A 420 7.60 2.48 -1.80
N GLY A 421 8.55 2.26 -0.91
CA GLY A 421 8.78 0.93 -0.32
C GLY A 421 8.99 0.98 1.18
N ILE A 422 8.39 0.01 1.88
CA ILE A 422 8.62 -0.32 3.29
C ILE A 422 9.18 -1.74 3.35
N SER A 423 10.45 -1.90 3.69
CA SER A 423 11.08 -3.20 3.92
C SER A 423 11.34 -3.39 5.41
N VAL A 424 10.68 -4.38 6.02
CA VAL A 424 10.87 -4.78 7.42
C VAL A 424 11.63 -6.11 7.42
N LEU A 425 12.94 -6.04 7.66
CA LEU A 425 13.84 -7.19 7.76
C LEU A 425 14.19 -7.48 9.22
N ALA A 426 14.73 -8.66 9.51
CA ALA A 426 15.26 -8.98 10.83
C ALA A 426 16.36 -7.98 11.26
N GLY A 427 15.99 -7.00 12.10
CA GLY A 427 16.90 -5.99 12.65
C GLY A 427 16.99 -4.67 11.87
N GLN A 428 16.24 -4.49 10.78
CA GLN A 428 16.30 -3.29 9.95
C GLN A 428 14.93 -2.93 9.36
N ILE A 429 14.62 -1.62 9.29
CA ILE A 429 13.47 -1.09 8.52
C ILE A 429 14.00 -0.06 7.51
N VAL A 430 13.65 -0.21 6.23
CA VAL A 430 14.06 0.70 5.15
C VAL A 430 12.82 1.33 4.52
N LEU A 431 12.84 2.66 4.39
CA LEU A 431 11.82 3.47 3.71
C LEU A 431 12.47 4.11 2.47
N LYS A 432 11.85 4.02 1.30
CA LYS A 432 12.36 4.56 0.03
C LYS A 432 11.25 5.28 -0.72
N VAL A 433 11.51 6.47 -1.27
CA VAL A 433 10.58 7.17 -2.20
C VAL A 433 11.31 7.87 -3.39
N ASP A 434 10.82 7.63 -4.62
CA ASP A 434 10.90 8.28 -5.96
C ASP A 434 12.18 8.85 -6.65
N SER A 435 12.00 9.09 -7.96
CA SER A 435 12.92 9.54 -9.03
C SER A 435 13.41 10.99 -9.01
N SER A 436 12.93 11.83 -8.07
CA SER A 436 13.41 13.22 -7.92
C SER A 436 14.53 13.36 -6.87
N GLY A 437 15.05 12.23 -6.38
CA GLY A 437 16.33 12.15 -5.67
C GLY A 437 16.33 12.73 -4.25
N ASN A 438 15.18 13.00 -3.65
CA ASN A 438 15.10 13.49 -2.28
C ASN A 438 13.97 12.82 -1.50
N VAL A 439 14.26 11.71 -0.78
CA VAL A 439 14.01 11.57 0.66
C VAL A 439 14.99 10.56 1.25
N ALA A 440 15.60 10.98 2.36
CA ALA A 440 16.36 10.25 3.37
C ALA A 440 16.53 8.74 3.16
N ALA A 441 17.75 8.34 2.79
CA ALA A 441 18.27 7.06 3.25
C ALA A 441 18.34 7.11 4.78
N VAL A 442 17.28 6.65 5.47
CA VAL A 442 17.29 6.42 6.92
C VAL A 442 17.91 5.05 7.14
N GLU A 443 19.24 5.02 7.24
CA GLU A 443 19.95 3.81 7.68
C GLU A 443 19.72 3.65 9.19
N LEU A 444 18.86 2.70 9.57
CA LEU A 444 18.78 2.13 10.91
C LEU A 444 19.67 0.88 10.91
N GLY A 445 20.94 1.06 11.29
CA GLY A 445 21.89 -0.04 11.46
C GLY A 445 22.17 -0.28 12.94
N ALA A 446 22.09 -1.53 13.38
CA ALA A 446 22.62 -1.98 14.66
C ALA A 446 24.02 -2.60 14.42
N ASP A 447 25.07 -1.84 14.70
CA ASP A 447 26.40 -2.42 14.89
C ASP A 447 26.46 -2.97 16.32
N PRO A 448 26.65 -4.28 16.54
CA PRO A 448 26.68 -4.88 17.87
C PRO A 448 27.77 -4.32 18.80
N SER A 449 28.72 -3.53 18.28
CA SER A 449 29.76 -2.83 19.05
C SER A 449 29.58 -1.32 19.18
N GLN A 450 28.74 -0.68 18.35
CA GLN A 450 28.54 0.79 18.33
C GLN A 450 27.09 1.23 18.61
N GLY A 451 26.12 0.30 18.65
CA GLY A 451 24.71 0.59 18.90
C GLY A 451 23.96 1.11 17.66
N THR A 452 22.65 1.36 17.84
CA THR A 452 21.76 1.83 16.78
C THR A 452 22.09 3.26 16.36
N SER A 453 22.27 3.49 15.06
CA SER A 453 22.47 4.84 14.50
C SER A 453 21.36 5.21 13.51
N ILE A 454 21.02 6.50 13.45
CA ILE A 454 20.15 7.10 12.43
C ILE A 454 21.02 8.08 11.65
N LYS A 455 21.25 7.80 10.36
CA LYS A 455 21.91 8.74 9.43
C LYS A 455 20.88 9.25 8.43
N ILE A 456 20.88 10.56 8.19
CA ILE A 456 20.05 11.22 7.17
C ILE A 456 21.02 11.96 6.23
N LYS A 457 21.09 11.54 4.96
CA LYS A 457 21.85 12.21 3.89
C LYS A 457 20.85 12.89 2.94
N ALA A 458 20.88 14.21 2.85
CA ALA A 458 20.05 15.00 1.93
C ALA A 458 20.76 16.33 1.59
N ASP A 459 20.57 16.84 0.37
CA ASP A 459 21.23 18.05 -0.13
C ASP A 459 20.72 19.34 0.55
N ASN A 460 19.45 19.34 0.97
CA ASN A 460 18.85 20.41 1.76
C ASN A 460 18.07 19.80 2.92
N ILE A 461 18.53 20.05 4.16
CA ILE A 461 17.79 19.69 5.37
C ILE A 461 17.27 20.99 5.97
N SER A 462 16.02 21.33 5.68
CA SER A 462 15.36 22.47 6.33
C SER A 462 14.94 22.05 7.72
N LEU A 463 15.74 22.47 8.69
CA LEU A 463 15.49 22.29 10.12
C LEU A 463 14.62 23.46 10.60
N GLU A 464 13.37 23.46 10.16
CA GLU A 464 12.40 24.49 10.52
C GLU A 464 11.76 24.15 11.85
N GLY A 465 12.31 24.74 12.89
CA GLY A 465 11.93 24.43 14.27
C GLY A 465 13.14 24.18 15.16
N LEU A 466 12.87 23.91 16.43
CA LEU A 466 13.87 23.65 17.44
C LEU A 466 14.65 22.39 17.08
N VAL A 467 15.94 22.54 16.78
CA VAL A 467 16.85 21.39 16.63
C VAL A 467 17.82 21.38 17.78
N THR A 468 17.74 20.32 18.59
CA THR A 468 18.57 20.08 19.77
C THR A 468 19.63 19.03 19.47
N VAL A 469 20.90 19.44 19.40
CA VAL A 469 22.02 18.49 19.40
C VAL A 469 22.44 18.27 20.85
N ASN A 470 22.10 17.08 21.36
CA ASN A 470 22.55 16.55 22.65
C ASN A 470 22.14 17.41 23.85
N GLY A 471 21.05 18.17 23.70
CA GLY A 471 20.45 19.02 24.73
C GLY A 471 21.23 20.29 25.06
N ASN A 472 22.45 20.46 24.56
CA ASN A 472 23.35 21.55 24.90
C ASN A 472 23.53 22.60 23.79
N PHE A 473 23.00 22.38 22.59
CA PHE A 473 23.01 23.36 21.51
C PHE A 473 21.66 23.35 20.80
N LYS A 474 21.03 24.52 20.70
CA LYS A 474 19.73 24.72 20.05
C LYS A 474 19.77 25.90 19.09
N VAL A 475 19.16 25.72 17.92
CA VAL A 475 18.79 26.81 17.01
C VAL A 475 17.27 26.99 17.09
N LEU A 476 16.83 28.21 17.39
CA LEU A 476 15.43 28.56 17.59
C LEU A 476 14.78 29.04 16.29
N GLN A 477 13.44 29.03 16.28
CA GLN A 477 12.63 29.44 15.13
C GLN A 477 12.82 30.91 14.72
N ASP A 478 13.27 31.77 15.62
CA ASP A 478 13.60 33.18 15.34
C ASP A 478 15.06 33.37 14.87
N GLY A 479 15.80 32.28 14.66
CA GLY A 479 17.20 32.26 14.26
C GLY A 479 18.19 32.45 15.41
N THR A 480 17.73 32.61 16.65
CA THR A 480 18.62 32.73 17.82
C THR A 480 19.16 31.37 18.28
N ILE A 481 20.23 31.39 19.06
CA ILE A 481 20.98 30.20 19.45
C ILE A 481 21.11 30.12 20.96
N GLU A 482 20.86 28.93 21.51
CA GLU A 482 21.01 28.64 22.94
C GLU A 482 22.04 27.53 23.14
N ALA A 483 23.07 27.78 23.95
CA ALA A 483 24.12 26.80 24.20
C ALA A 483 24.42 26.61 25.71
N VAL A 484 24.30 25.36 26.19
CA VAL A 484 24.66 24.89 27.54
C VAL A 484 26.09 24.42 27.61
N ASN A 485 26.87 24.96 28.56
CA ASN A 485 28.30 24.64 28.71
C ASN A 485 29.08 24.87 27.40
N GLY A 486 28.66 25.86 26.60
CA GLY A 486 29.29 26.20 25.35
C GLY A 486 30.71 26.73 25.58
N LYS A 487 31.71 26.04 25.04
CA LYS A 487 33.08 26.56 24.97
C LYS A 487 33.22 27.37 23.68
N PHE A 488 33.15 28.69 23.79
CA PHE A 488 33.38 29.60 22.67
C PHE A 488 34.87 30.00 22.64
N SER A 489 35.60 29.61 21.59
CA SER A 489 37.04 29.86 21.46
C SER A 489 37.40 31.21 20.81
N GLY A 490 36.40 32.05 20.50
CA GLY A 490 36.55 33.33 19.80
C GLY A 490 35.90 34.52 20.52
N THR A 491 35.88 35.68 19.89
CA THR A 491 35.31 36.93 20.43
C THR A 491 33.78 36.89 20.43
N ILE A 492 33.15 37.26 21.55
CA ILE A 492 31.69 37.43 21.65
C ILE A 492 31.38 38.93 21.58
N ASN A 493 30.75 39.39 20.49
CA ASN A 493 30.31 40.77 20.31
C ASN A 493 28.80 40.89 20.62
N GLY A 494 28.45 41.56 21.71
CA GLY A 494 27.06 41.82 22.09
C GLY A 494 26.93 43.11 22.91
N SER A 495 25.79 43.78 22.83
CA SER A 495 25.55 45.07 23.51
C SER A 495 25.41 44.95 25.03
N THR A 496 25.06 43.76 25.54
CA THR A 496 24.85 43.51 26.96
C THR A 496 25.26 42.08 27.33
N ILE A 497 26.06 41.92 28.38
CA ILE A 497 26.38 40.62 29.01
C ILE A 497 25.93 40.71 30.47
N ASN A 498 24.89 39.96 30.86
CA ASN A 498 24.28 40.04 32.19
C ASN A 498 24.39 38.71 32.96
N GLY A 499 25.01 38.76 34.16
CA GLY A 499 25.02 37.71 35.18
C GLY A 499 26.23 36.77 35.19
N GLY A 500 26.98 36.78 36.31
CA GLY A 500 28.05 35.81 36.62
C GLY A 500 29.33 36.44 37.19
N THR A 501 30.24 35.59 37.69
CA THR A 501 31.64 35.97 37.96
C THR A 501 32.40 36.03 36.63
N ILE A 502 32.70 37.22 36.11
CA ILE A 502 33.61 37.37 34.96
C ILE A 502 35.03 37.16 35.47
N THR A 503 35.59 35.97 35.26
CA THR A 503 36.96 35.63 35.64
C THR A 503 37.89 35.83 34.44
N GLY A 504 38.71 36.87 34.50
CA GLY A 504 39.73 37.16 33.49
C GLY A 504 40.79 38.08 34.09
N ALA A 505 42.03 37.97 33.62
CA ALA A 505 43.15 38.76 34.16
C ALA A 505 42.99 40.28 33.93
N THR A 506 42.08 40.70 33.04
CA THR A 506 41.83 42.11 32.73
C THR A 506 40.39 42.30 32.24
N ILE A 507 39.66 43.23 32.86
CA ILE A 507 38.35 43.71 32.39
C ILE A 507 38.54 45.18 32.00
N VAL A 508 38.37 45.51 30.72
CA VAL A 508 38.58 46.87 30.18
C VAL A 508 37.25 47.43 29.70
N SER A 509 36.79 48.53 30.31
CA SER A 509 35.73 49.36 29.73
C SER A 509 36.39 50.47 28.90
N VAL A 510 36.20 50.44 27.58
CA VAL A 510 36.76 51.43 26.65
C VAL A 510 35.64 52.27 26.06
N GLY A 511 35.74 53.58 26.28
CA GLY A 511 34.79 54.60 25.82
C GLY A 511 34.97 55.87 26.64
N ALA A 512 34.59 57.02 26.08
CA ALA A 512 34.84 58.34 26.70
C ALA A 512 34.22 58.51 28.11
N TYR A 513 33.31 57.62 28.53
CA TYR A 513 32.60 57.62 29.82
C TYR A 513 32.36 56.22 30.41
N GLY A 514 33.25 55.25 30.20
CA GLY A 514 33.09 53.92 30.79
C GLY A 514 33.13 53.94 32.32
N THR A 515 32.00 53.66 32.99
CA THR A 515 31.90 53.58 34.46
C THR A 515 31.77 52.13 34.93
N VAL A 516 32.52 51.76 35.98
CA VAL A 516 32.32 50.50 36.73
C VAL A 516 31.66 50.86 38.06
N THR A 517 30.38 50.51 38.21
CA THR A 517 29.62 50.78 39.43
C THR A 517 29.54 49.52 40.28
N ILE A 518 30.04 49.56 41.52
CA ILE A 518 29.92 48.48 42.50
C ILE A 518 28.96 48.96 43.57
N SER A 519 27.72 48.47 43.54
CA SER A 519 26.62 49.07 44.31
C SER A 519 26.59 48.69 45.79
N ASP A 520 27.16 47.55 46.22
CA ASP A 520 27.08 47.07 47.62
C ASP A 520 28.22 46.11 48.05
N GLY A 521 29.43 46.22 47.47
CA GLY A 521 30.54 45.29 47.75
C GLY A 521 31.88 45.99 47.94
N GLY A 522 32.70 45.51 48.89
CA GLY A 522 34.09 45.93 49.02
C GLY A 522 34.95 45.40 47.87
N VAL A 523 35.81 46.25 47.31
CA VAL A 523 36.84 45.79 46.36
C VAL A 523 37.96 45.13 47.17
N VAL A 524 38.11 43.81 47.04
CA VAL A 524 39.27 43.09 47.57
C VAL A 524 40.32 43.00 46.46
N ALA A 525 41.36 43.82 46.52
CA ALA A 525 42.44 43.86 45.54
C ALA A 525 43.79 44.15 46.22
N ASP A 526 44.89 43.60 45.67
CA ASP A 526 46.26 43.90 46.13
C ASP A 526 46.66 45.36 45.88
N GLY A 527 45.97 46.08 44.98
CA GLY A 527 46.13 47.51 44.75
C GLY A 527 45.02 48.10 43.87
N VAL A 528 44.54 49.29 44.19
CA VAL A 528 43.52 50.04 43.43
C VAL A 528 44.15 51.33 42.90
N PHE A 529 44.36 51.41 41.59
CA PHE A 529 44.88 52.61 40.93
C PHE A 529 43.72 53.37 40.28
N ALA A 530 43.24 54.43 40.95
CA ALA A 530 42.20 55.31 40.45
C ALA A 530 42.78 56.70 40.20
N GLY A 531 42.45 57.32 39.05
CA GLY A 531 42.90 58.68 38.71
C GLY A 531 42.33 59.76 39.66
N ALA A 532 41.22 59.46 40.35
CA ALA A 532 40.69 60.19 41.50
C ALA A 532 39.74 59.27 42.30
N VAL A 533 39.76 59.36 43.64
CA VAL A 533 38.84 58.65 44.53
C VAL A 533 37.94 59.68 45.22
N ILE A 534 36.63 59.58 45.04
CA ILE A 534 35.64 60.34 45.83
C ILE A 534 34.93 59.33 46.72
N ALA A 535 35.25 59.33 48.02
CA ALA A 535 34.64 58.44 49.00
C ALA A 535 33.75 59.25 49.94
N ASP A 536 32.49 58.83 50.11
CA ASP A 536 31.52 59.47 50.99
C ASP A 536 31.84 59.23 52.49
N THR A 537 32.55 58.13 52.80
CA THR A 537 33.21 57.88 54.09
C THR A 537 34.38 56.92 53.89
N MET A 538 35.60 57.30 54.27
CA MET A 538 36.77 56.40 54.29
C MET A 538 36.97 55.80 55.69
N GLN A 539 36.73 54.50 55.86
CA GLN A 539 37.08 53.77 57.08
C GLN A 539 38.41 53.03 56.89
N THR A 540 39.54 53.76 56.91
CA THR A 540 40.87 53.15 56.89
C THR A 540 41.74 53.71 58.02
N GLY A 541 42.55 52.83 58.65
CA GLY A 541 43.49 53.19 59.71
C GLY A 541 44.73 53.94 59.23
N SER A 542 45.02 53.97 57.91
CA SER A 542 46.03 54.84 57.31
C SER A 542 45.83 54.95 55.79
N LEU A 543 46.12 56.13 55.22
CA LEU A 543 46.16 56.37 53.77
C LEU A 543 47.60 56.64 53.36
N GLY A 544 48.26 55.66 52.75
CA GLY A 544 49.60 55.84 52.21
C GLY A 544 49.54 56.55 50.86
N VAL A 545 49.91 57.83 50.80
CA VAL A 545 50.09 58.55 49.54
C VAL A 545 51.57 58.63 49.19
N GLY A 546 51.93 58.10 48.02
CA GLY A 546 53.31 57.87 47.62
C GLY A 546 54.17 59.12 47.63
N LEU A 547 53.73 60.23 47.01
CA LEU A 547 54.60 61.42 46.93
C LEU A 547 53.92 62.80 46.84
N ASN A 548 52.62 62.97 46.55
CA ASN A 548 51.90 64.27 46.69
C ASN A 548 50.39 64.14 46.43
N ILE A 549 49.59 65.05 47.01
CA ILE A 549 48.20 65.35 46.61
C ILE A 549 48.21 66.72 45.93
N GLN A 550 47.89 66.79 44.64
CA GLN A 550 47.83 68.04 43.88
C GLN A 550 46.38 68.33 43.51
N LEU A 551 45.84 69.43 44.05
CA LEU A 551 44.51 69.97 43.73
C LEU A 551 44.71 71.24 42.89
N GLU A 552 44.53 71.14 41.58
CA GLU A 552 44.52 72.30 40.68
C GLU A 552 43.09 72.64 40.29
N GLY A 553 42.68 73.89 40.54
CA GLY A 553 41.40 74.42 40.07
C GLY A 553 40.57 75.20 41.09
N TYR A 554 40.95 75.15 42.39
CA TYR A 554 40.43 75.97 43.50
C TYR A 554 38.95 75.71 43.89
N ASN A 555 38.47 75.85 45.13
CA ASN A 555 39.05 76.20 46.43
C ASN A 555 38.01 75.89 47.53
N GLY A 556 38.31 74.92 48.40
CA GLY A 556 37.87 74.88 49.81
C GLY A 556 36.39 74.59 50.12
N ASN A 557 36.03 73.85 51.17
CA ASN A 557 36.75 73.73 52.43
C ASN A 557 37.12 72.29 52.80
N ILE A 558 38.43 72.09 52.93
CA ILE A 558 39.02 71.28 53.99
C ILE A 558 38.57 71.91 55.32
N ASN A 559 38.05 71.12 56.25
CA ASN A 559 37.75 71.59 57.61
C ASN A 559 39.07 71.93 58.31
N CYS A 560 39.55 73.15 58.08
CA CYS A 560 40.78 73.67 58.64
C CYS A 560 40.44 74.31 59.97
N LEU A 561 40.39 73.49 61.03
CA LEU A 561 40.19 73.94 62.41
C LEU A 561 41.21 75.02 62.82
N TYR A 562 42.34 75.11 62.09
CA TYR A 562 43.41 76.09 62.25
C TYR A 562 44.06 76.39 60.90
N ILE A 563 43.95 77.61 60.36
CA ILE A 563 44.78 78.04 59.23
C ILE A 563 46.13 78.50 59.79
N ASN A 564 47.25 77.92 59.32
CA ASN A 564 48.62 78.23 59.77
C ASN A 564 48.90 78.02 61.27
N GLY A 565 48.21 77.06 61.89
CA GLY A 565 48.75 76.35 63.04
C GLY A 565 48.59 76.93 64.44
N TRP A 566 48.09 78.16 64.70
CA TRP A 566 48.08 78.67 66.09
C TRP A 566 46.91 79.55 66.59
N THR A 567 45.77 79.66 65.88
CA THR A 567 44.50 80.08 66.55
C THR A 567 43.24 79.55 65.84
N PRO A 568 42.23 79.03 66.56
CA PRO A 568 41.01 78.47 65.95
C PRO A 568 40.06 79.55 65.42
N ILE A 569 39.33 79.24 64.34
CA ILE A 569 38.21 80.05 63.83
C ILE A 569 37.08 80.02 64.86
N THR A 570 36.60 81.18 65.30
CA THR A 570 35.54 81.30 66.31
C THR A 570 34.29 81.96 65.70
N ALA A 571 33.16 81.84 66.40
CA ALA A 571 31.89 82.46 65.97
C ALA A 571 31.99 83.99 65.74
N GLU A 572 33.01 84.65 66.31
CA GLU A 572 33.19 86.10 66.20
C GLU A 572 33.84 86.53 64.87
N ASN A 573 34.59 85.66 64.18
CA ASN A 573 35.31 86.04 62.97
C ASN A 573 34.78 85.40 61.68
N ILE A 574 33.84 84.46 61.77
CA ILE A 574 33.24 83.76 60.63
C ILE A 574 32.40 84.69 59.73
N ALA A 575 31.80 85.74 60.30
CA ALA A 575 30.94 86.69 59.58
C ALA A 575 31.70 87.57 58.57
N TYR A 576 33.03 87.61 58.62
CA TYR A 576 33.85 88.33 57.66
C TYR A 576 34.31 87.47 56.47
N GLN A 577 33.78 86.24 56.35
CA GLN A 577 34.15 85.31 55.27
C GLN A 577 32.94 85.06 54.36
N THR A 578 33.11 85.19 53.04
CA THR A 578 32.00 85.11 52.05
C THR A 578 32.31 84.13 50.90
N VAL A 579 31.27 83.44 50.38
CA VAL A 579 31.30 82.61 49.15
C VAL A 579 30.02 82.84 48.32
N ALA A 580 30.13 82.84 46.99
CA ALA A 580 29.34 83.70 46.10
C ALA A 580 28.15 83.11 45.29
N SER A 581 27.99 81.80 45.01
CA SER A 581 26.73 81.19 44.45
C SER A 581 26.80 79.67 44.18
N ALA A 582 25.64 79.02 43.88
CA ALA A 582 25.46 77.62 43.47
C ALA A 582 24.48 77.47 42.26
N ASN A 583 24.72 76.50 41.34
CA ASN A 583 24.14 76.43 39.99
C ASN A 583 23.43 75.08 39.66
N TYR A 584 22.10 75.02 39.83
CA TYR A 584 21.10 74.11 39.20
C TYR A 584 20.47 72.91 39.95
N ALA A 585 19.13 72.96 39.95
CA ALA A 585 18.14 71.88 40.04
C ALA A 585 17.29 71.87 38.74
N GLY A 586 16.79 70.72 38.26
CA GLY A 586 15.77 70.65 37.18
C GLY A 586 15.65 69.32 36.37
N ASN A 587 14.43 68.74 36.38
CA ASN A 587 13.82 67.57 35.66
C ASN A 587 13.99 67.54 34.11
N ALA A 588 13.69 66.50 33.29
CA ALA A 588 13.28 65.07 33.38
C ALA A 588 13.31 64.48 31.94
N ASN A 589 13.58 63.17 31.74
CA ASN A 589 13.01 62.34 30.65
C ASN A 589 13.41 60.85 30.76
N TYR A 590 12.41 59.96 30.91
CA TYR A 590 12.44 58.49 30.92
C TYR A 590 12.91 57.73 32.18
N ALA A 591 12.04 57.78 33.19
CA ALA A 591 11.35 56.64 33.79
C ALA A 591 12.14 55.50 34.51
N TYR A 592 11.94 55.50 35.83
CA TYR A 592 11.39 54.38 36.62
C TYR A 592 12.34 53.24 37.03
N SER A 593 12.89 53.37 38.23
CA SER A 593 12.92 52.21 39.13
C SER A 593 11.48 51.88 39.57
N CYS A 594 11.02 50.69 39.20
CA CYS A 594 10.26 49.77 40.06
C CYS A 594 10.84 48.39 39.75
N GLN A 595 11.38 47.57 40.65
CA GLN A 595 11.02 47.37 42.06
C GLN A 595 9.52 47.58 42.29
N GLU A 596 8.73 46.75 41.61
CA GLU A 596 7.60 45.99 42.16
C GLU A 596 6.85 45.33 40.99
N ALA A 597 7.37 44.20 40.50
CA ALA A 597 6.46 43.16 40.02
C ALA A 597 6.13 42.32 41.26
N TYR A 598 4.97 42.59 41.85
CA TYR A 598 4.33 41.95 43.01
C TYR A 598 4.32 40.39 42.99
N ASN A 599 4.84 39.76 41.93
CA ASN A 599 4.89 38.32 41.71
C ASN A 599 6.31 37.74 41.47
N ALA A 600 7.38 38.54 41.34
CA ALA A 600 8.73 37.97 41.10
C ALA A 600 9.27 37.21 42.32
N SER A 601 8.90 37.63 43.54
CA SER A 601 9.14 36.87 44.77
C SER A 601 8.27 35.61 44.88
N ARG A 602 7.17 35.52 44.13
CA ARG A 602 6.25 34.35 44.12
C ARG A 602 6.70 33.22 43.20
N LEU A 603 7.68 33.43 42.31
CA LEU A 603 8.30 32.36 41.51
C LEU A 603 9.17 31.42 42.35
N GLY A 604 9.44 31.80 43.61
CA GLY A 604 9.61 30.90 44.75
C GLY A 604 10.50 29.68 44.52
N TYR A 605 11.73 29.86 44.03
CA TYR A 605 12.73 28.79 43.87
C TYR A 605 12.25 27.53 43.09
N ALA A 606 11.08 27.54 42.45
CA ALA A 606 10.45 26.33 41.92
C ALA A 606 10.78 26.11 40.45
N VAL A 607 10.91 27.19 39.68
CA VAL A 607 11.28 27.19 38.27
C VAL A 607 12.34 28.25 38.02
N TYR A 608 13.21 28.00 37.04
CA TYR A 608 14.16 29.00 36.58
C TYR A 608 14.39 28.86 35.07
N VAL A 609 14.78 29.96 34.46
CA VAL A 609 15.30 29.96 33.10
C VAL A 609 16.80 29.73 33.21
N SER A 610 17.27 28.57 32.75
CA SER A 610 18.71 28.28 32.78
C SER A 610 19.50 29.23 31.89
N SER A 611 20.83 29.26 32.03
CA SER A 611 21.72 30.04 31.13
C SER A 611 21.57 29.69 29.65
N ASN A 612 20.83 28.61 29.36
CA ASN A 612 20.60 28.06 28.03
C ASN A 612 19.10 28.09 27.75
N ASN A 613 18.43 29.06 28.39
CA ASN A 613 17.05 29.46 28.26
C ASN A 613 16.00 28.36 28.45
N ASN A 614 16.38 27.19 28.95
CA ASN A 614 15.39 26.20 29.38
C ASN A 614 14.59 26.77 30.55
N PHE A 615 13.30 27.04 30.32
CA PHE A 615 12.33 27.19 31.40
C PHE A 615 12.08 25.80 32.00
N ARG A 616 12.61 25.56 33.20
CA ARG A 616 12.59 24.24 33.82
C ARG A 616 12.36 24.34 35.33
N PRO A 617 11.82 23.30 35.97
CA PRO A 617 11.80 23.25 37.42
C PRO A 617 13.23 23.27 37.99
N LEU A 618 13.40 23.86 39.17
CA LEU A 618 14.68 23.89 39.85
C LEU A 618 15.11 22.47 40.25
N ASN A 619 14.15 21.68 40.72
CA ASN A 619 14.33 20.30 41.15
C ASN A 619 13.70 19.32 40.15
N ASP A 620 14.32 18.16 39.97
CA ASP A 620 13.77 17.06 39.18
C ASP A 620 12.50 16.47 39.84
N ALA A 621 11.66 15.77 39.08
CA ALA A 621 10.40 15.20 39.55
C ALA A 621 10.58 14.14 40.65
N ASP A 622 11.74 13.48 40.71
CA ASP A 622 12.10 12.50 41.74
C ASP A 622 12.49 13.17 43.08
N SER A 623 12.55 14.51 43.15
CA SER A 623 12.81 15.28 44.37
C SER A 623 11.52 15.51 45.20
N PRO A 624 11.59 15.52 46.54
CA PRO A 624 10.46 15.92 47.39
C PRO A 624 10.02 17.38 47.16
N TYR A 625 10.79 18.17 46.41
CA TYR A 625 10.49 19.54 46.01
C TYR A 625 10.26 19.69 44.50
N GLY A 626 9.95 18.58 43.80
CA GLY A 626 9.59 18.57 42.39
C GLY A 626 8.36 19.46 42.12
N SER A 627 8.34 20.14 40.98
CA SER A 627 7.30 21.11 40.64
C SER A 627 6.54 20.69 39.38
N SER A 628 5.22 20.86 39.38
CA SER A 628 4.34 20.61 38.24
C SER A 628 4.15 21.86 37.38
N CYS A 629 3.92 21.69 36.08
CA CYS A 629 3.59 22.80 35.18
C CYS A 629 2.06 22.99 35.15
N GLY A 630 1.56 23.87 36.01
CA GLY A 630 0.13 24.09 36.23
C GLY A 630 -0.47 23.17 37.29
N THR A 631 -1.69 23.49 37.70
CA THR A 631 -2.51 22.72 38.66
C THR A 631 -3.95 22.65 38.16
N SER A 632 -4.84 21.91 38.83
CA SER A 632 -6.28 21.91 38.52
C SER A 632 -6.90 23.33 38.58
N GLU A 633 -6.42 24.15 39.52
CA GLU A 633 -6.87 25.54 39.72
C GLU A 633 -6.19 26.55 38.77
N GLY A 634 -5.05 26.18 38.15
CA GLY A 634 -4.21 27.04 37.32
C GLY A 634 -3.74 26.33 36.06
N ARG A 635 -4.68 26.02 35.15
CA ARG A 635 -4.44 25.27 33.92
C ARG A 635 -3.95 26.18 32.80
N TRP A 636 -3.04 25.66 31.99
CA TRP A 636 -2.67 26.28 30.72
C TRP A 636 -3.76 26.05 29.68
N THR A 637 -4.10 27.09 28.90
CA THR A 637 -5.12 26.99 27.85
C THR A 637 -4.68 26.08 26.70
N SER A 638 -3.39 26.12 26.36
CA SER A 638 -2.75 25.27 25.36
C SER A 638 -1.24 25.31 25.54
N VAL A 639 -0.54 24.26 25.11
CA VAL A 639 0.93 24.23 25.03
C VAL A 639 1.31 24.20 23.55
N TRP A 640 1.99 25.25 23.11
CA TRP A 640 2.51 25.34 21.75
C TRP A 640 3.96 24.84 21.78
N ALA A 641 4.17 23.64 21.26
CA ALA A 641 5.47 23.00 21.21
C ALA A 641 5.75 22.47 19.80
N ILE A 642 7.02 22.49 19.40
CA ILE A 642 7.46 22.00 18.09
C ILE A 642 7.49 20.46 18.06
N ASN A 643 7.76 19.84 19.20
CA ASN A 643 7.69 18.38 19.38
C ASN A 643 6.71 18.05 20.51
N GLY A 644 6.16 16.82 20.49
CA GLY A 644 5.29 16.33 21.56
C GLY A 644 6.01 16.22 22.91
N THR A 645 5.23 16.06 23.99
CA THR A 645 5.78 15.91 25.35
C THR A 645 6.65 14.67 25.45
N ILE A 646 7.89 14.83 25.92
CA ILE A 646 8.78 13.70 26.24
C ILE A 646 8.41 13.14 27.62
N GLN A 647 7.82 11.95 27.67
CA GLN A 647 7.56 11.21 28.91
C GLN A 647 8.62 10.13 29.12
N THR A 648 9.32 10.14 30.26
CA THR A 648 10.36 9.14 30.57
C THR A 648 9.72 7.76 30.73
N SER A 649 10.09 6.81 29.86
CA SER A 649 9.55 5.44 29.84
C SER A 649 10.61 4.36 30.10
N ASP A 650 11.71 4.72 30.78
CA ASP A 650 12.85 3.85 31.08
C ASP A 650 12.45 2.65 31.96
N GLU A 651 12.70 1.42 31.47
CA GLU A 651 12.39 0.18 32.19
C GLU A 651 13.06 0.12 33.57
N ARG A 652 14.26 0.68 33.72
CA ARG A 652 15.02 0.68 34.98
C ARG A 652 14.34 1.48 36.08
N LYS A 653 13.43 2.39 35.71
CA LYS A 653 12.62 3.20 36.63
C LYS A 653 11.23 2.59 36.88
N LYS A 654 10.94 1.38 36.39
CA LYS A 654 9.64 0.72 36.51
C LYS A 654 9.73 -0.56 37.34
N LYS A 655 8.65 -0.92 38.02
CA LYS A 655 8.49 -2.16 38.79
C LYS A 655 7.13 -2.78 38.50
N ASN A 656 7.00 -4.09 38.72
CA ASN A 656 5.75 -4.83 38.51
C ASN A 656 5.21 -4.72 37.06
N ILE A 657 6.10 -4.70 36.07
CA ILE A 657 5.74 -4.61 34.66
C ILE A 657 4.99 -5.87 34.25
N LYS A 658 3.77 -5.72 33.72
CA LYS A 658 2.91 -6.82 33.27
C LYS A 658 2.30 -6.46 31.91
N PRO A 659 2.23 -7.40 30.96
CA PRO A 659 1.45 -7.21 29.74
C PRO A 659 -0.03 -6.97 30.05
N LEU A 660 -0.65 -5.99 29.38
CA LEU A 660 -2.10 -5.72 29.51
C LEU A 660 -2.97 -6.88 28.98
N SER A 661 -2.43 -7.69 28.06
CA SER A 661 -3.09 -8.91 27.56
C SER A 661 -3.34 -9.96 28.63
N ASN A 662 -2.69 -9.85 29.79
CA ASN A 662 -2.85 -10.80 30.88
C ASN A 662 -4.02 -10.44 31.80
N ASP A 663 -4.74 -9.35 31.53
CA ASP A 663 -5.91 -8.91 32.30
C ASP A 663 -7.06 -8.51 31.36
N ASP A 664 -7.97 -9.45 31.15
CA ASP A 664 -9.13 -9.29 30.25
C ASP A 664 -10.04 -8.11 30.64
N ARG A 665 -9.96 -7.61 31.89
CA ARG A 665 -10.71 -6.41 32.31
C ARG A 665 -10.32 -5.21 31.44
N PHE A 666 -9.04 -5.04 31.11
CA PHE A 666 -8.54 -3.93 30.31
C PHE A 666 -8.98 -4.04 28.84
N LEU A 667 -9.07 -5.25 28.29
CA LEU A 667 -9.61 -5.46 26.94
C LEU A 667 -11.11 -5.15 26.88
N ARG A 668 -11.88 -5.53 27.91
CA ARG A 668 -13.29 -5.12 28.01
C ARG A 668 -13.43 -3.61 28.18
N PHE A 669 -12.56 -3.00 28.98
CA PHE A 669 -12.58 -1.56 29.23
C PHE A 669 -12.38 -0.76 27.94
N VAL A 670 -11.37 -1.10 27.13
CA VAL A 670 -11.14 -0.39 25.86
C VAL A 670 -12.29 -0.59 24.86
N LYS A 671 -12.97 -1.73 24.88
CA LYS A 671 -14.16 -1.97 24.02
C LYS A 671 -15.40 -1.17 24.48
N LEU A 672 -15.43 -0.68 25.72
CA LEU A 672 -16.55 0.10 26.26
C LEU A 672 -16.40 1.62 26.11
N ILE A 673 -15.17 2.12 26.02
CA ILE A 673 -14.93 3.57 25.91
C ILE A 673 -15.26 4.07 24.49
N VAL A 674 -15.92 5.22 24.40
CA VAL A 674 -16.39 5.79 23.14
C VAL A 674 -15.85 7.22 22.99
N PRO A 675 -15.22 7.58 21.85
CA PRO A 675 -14.85 8.96 21.57
C PRO A 675 -16.07 9.79 21.16
N TYR A 676 -16.11 11.04 21.59
CA TYR A 676 -17.18 12.00 21.34
C TYR A 676 -16.65 13.27 20.69
N MET A 677 -17.51 13.95 19.94
CA MET A 677 -17.29 15.33 19.50
C MET A 677 -18.05 16.29 20.42
N TYR A 678 -17.40 17.35 20.89
CA TYR A 678 -18.01 18.34 21.79
C TYR A 678 -17.42 19.73 21.61
N GLN A 679 -18.19 20.77 21.91
CA GLN A 679 -17.70 22.14 22.04
C GLN A 679 -17.55 22.47 23.53
N MET A 680 -16.53 23.26 23.88
CA MET A 680 -16.41 23.78 25.24
C MET A 680 -17.48 24.83 25.48
N ILE A 681 -18.22 24.75 26.59
CA ILE A 681 -19.26 25.73 26.95
C ILE A 681 -18.66 27.14 27.07
N GLU A 682 -17.47 27.25 27.68
CA GLU A 682 -16.73 28.50 27.82
C GLU A 682 -15.63 28.67 26.74
N GLY A 683 -15.73 27.92 25.64
CA GLY A 683 -14.78 28.01 24.53
C GLY A 683 -15.04 29.21 23.62
N THR A 684 -14.01 30.02 23.38
CA THR A 684 -14.14 31.22 22.51
C THR A 684 -14.01 30.93 21.01
N SER A 685 -13.55 29.73 20.63
CA SER A 685 -13.24 29.40 19.23
C SER A 685 -14.44 28.89 18.43
N GLY A 686 -15.51 28.43 19.09
CA GLY A 686 -16.63 27.74 18.46
C GLY A 686 -16.29 26.40 17.80
N ARG A 687 -15.08 25.86 18.00
CA ARG A 687 -14.64 24.62 17.35
C ARG A 687 -15.13 23.38 18.08
N TYR A 688 -15.48 22.35 17.33
CA TYR A 688 -15.67 21.01 17.89
C TYR A 688 -14.32 20.37 18.20
N HIS A 689 -14.19 19.88 19.41
CA HIS A 689 -13.09 19.04 19.89
C HIS A 689 -13.50 17.58 19.83
N VAL A 690 -12.54 16.67 19.68
CA VAL A 690 -12.75 15.23 19.71
C VAL A 690 -12.00 14.65 20.90
N GLY A 691 -12.65 13.81 21.69
CA GLY A 691 -12.04 13.21 22.87
C GLY A 691 -13.01 12.35 23.68
N PHE A 692 -12.67 12.06 24.92
CA PHE A 692 -13.48 11.29 25.85
C PHE A 692 -14.12 12.16 26.94
N ILE A 693 -15.25 11.71 27.48
CA ILE A 693 -15.89 12.32 28.65
C ILE A 693 -15.43 11.56 29.90
N ALA A 694 -14.74 12.25 30.82
CA ALA A 694 -14.07 11.61 31.94
C ALA A 694 -15.01 10.82 32.88
N GLN A 695 -16.23 11.29 33.11
CA GLN A 695 -17.23 10.55 33.90
C GLN A 695 -17.66 9.24 33.22
N ARG A 696 -17.73 9.21 31.88
CA ARG A 696 -18.02 7.97 31.13
C ARG A 696 -16.86 6.98 31.19
N ILE A 697 -15.63 7.48 31.24
CA ILE A 697 -14.45 6.65 31.50
C ILE A 697 -14.54 6.02 32.90
N GLU A 698 -14.92 6.79 33.93
CA GLU A 698 -15.13 6.23 35.28
C GLU A 698 -16.22 5.16 35.32
N GLU A 699 -17.36 5.39 34.65
CA GLU A 699 -18.44 4.39 34.52
C GLU A 699 -17.93 3.09 33.89
N ALA A 700 -17.15 3.19 32.80
CA ALA A 700 -16.57 2.04 32.12
C ALA A 700 -15.52 1.31 32.97
N MET A 701 -14.67 2.05 33.70
CA MET A 701 -13.71 1.47 34.66
C MET A 701 -14.44 0.67 35.74
N ASN A 702 -15.50 1.22 36.33
CA ASN A 702 -16.29 0.56 37.35
C ASN A 702 -16.97 -0.71 36.84
N GLN A 703 -17.52 -0.69 35.62
CA GLN A 703 -18.11 -1.87 34.98
C GLN A 703 -17.09 -2.97 34.72
N CYS A 704 -15.85 -2.61 34.41
CA CYS A 704 -14.75 -3.55 34.20
C CYS A 704 -14.07 -3.98 35.50
N GLY A 705 -14.44 -3.39 36.64
CA GLY A 705 -13.79 -3.64 37.93
C GLY A 705 -12.33 -3.18 37.95
N ILE A 706 -12.03 -2.04 37.31
CA ILE A 706 -10.71 -1.41 37.28
C ILE A 706 -10.74 -0.19 38.22
N SER A 707 -9.83 -0.15 39.19
CA SER A 707 -9.69 0.99 40.09
C SER A 707 -8.75 2.08 39.55
N ASP A 708 -8.84 3.28 40.11
CA ASP A 708 -7.94 4.42 39.87
C ASP A 708 -6.47 4.13 40.19
N LYS A 709 -6.19 3.13 41.04
CA LYS A 709 -4.84 2.62 41.33
C LYS A 709 -4.29 1.68 40.26
N GLU A 710 -5.17 1.04 39.49
CA GLU A 710 -4.81 0.11 38.42
C GLU A 710 -4.64 0.83 37.08
N PHE A 711 -5.31 1.96 36.88
CA PHE A 711 -5.20 2.76 35.67
C PHE A 711 -5.16 4.27 35.96
N ALA A 712 -4.01 4.89 35.67
CA ALA A 712 -3.76 6.30 35.96
C ALA A 712 -4.31 7.28 34.89
N GLY A 713 -5.00 6.77 33.86
CA GLY A 713 -5.56 7.57 32.78
C GLY A 713 -6.71 8.49 33.21
N LEU A 714 -7.41 8.16 34.30
CA LEU A 714 -8.43 9.00 34.93
C LEU A 714 -7.86 9.70 36.16
N ILE A 715 -8.02 11.02 36.23
CA ILE A 715 -7.64 11.84 37.38
C ILE A 715 -8.89 12.45 37.97
N LYS A 716 -9.07 12.27 39.29
CA LYS A 716 -10.11 12.91 40.08
C LYS A 716 -9.44 13.82 41.12
N SER A 717 -9.56 15.12 40.92
CA SER A 717 -9.05 16.12 41.85
C SER A 717 -10.17 16.55 42.79
N PRO A 718 -10.05 16.33 44.12
CA PRO A 718 -11.09 16.70 45.06
C PRO A 718 -11.26 18.22 45.12
N VAL A 719 -12.51 18.67 45.12
CA VAL A 719 -12.90 20.06 45.35
C VAL A 719 -13.37 20.19 46.78
N TYR A 720 -12.64 20.95 47.58
CA TYR A 720 -12.93 21.10 49.00
C TYR A 720 -13.86 22.28 49.28
N SER A 721 -14.66 22.16 50.34
CA SER A 721 -15.68 23.13 50.76
C SER A 721 -15.12 24.50 51.16
N LYS A 722 -13.84 24.61 51.50
CA LYS A 722 -13.20 25.86 51.92
C LYS A 722 -11.93 26.15 51.14
N LYS A 723 -11.70 27.43 50.84
CA LYS A 723 -10.42 27.95 50.34
C LYS A 723 -9.53 28.40 51.49
N LEU A 724 -8.22 28.26 51.33
CA LEU A 724 -7.22 28.84 52.21
C LEU A 724 -7.37 30.35 52.25
N LYS A 725 -6.97 30.99 53.35
CA LYS A 725 -7.03 32.44 53.51
C LYS A 725 -5.65 33.01 53.73
N ASP A 726 -5.38 34.19 53.18
CA ASP A 726 -4.16 34.94 53.45
C ASP A 726 -4.15 35.49 54.89
N MET A 727 -3.01 36.05 55.29
CA MET A 727 -2.82 36.69 56.60
C MET A 727 -3.72 37.90 56.86
N ASN A 728 -4.44 38.38 55.85
CA ASN A 728 -5.43 39.45 55.94
C ASN A 728 -6.87 38.94 55.89
N GLY A 729 -7.08 37.61 55.82
CA GLY A 729 -8.40 36.95 55.82
C GLY A 729 -9.06 36.83 54.43
N ASN A 730 -8.37 37.17 53.35
CA ASN A 730 -8.89 37.03 51.99
C ASN A 730 -8.72 35.58 51.49
N GLU A 731 -9.71 35.06 50.78
CA GLU A 731 -9.61 33.72 50.18
C GLU A 731 -8.55 33.69 49.07
N LEU A 732 -7.64 32.72 49.17
CA LEU A 732 -6.66 32.36 48.16
C LEU A 732 -7.31 31.41 47.15
N ASN A 733 -6.77 31.33 45.94
CA ASN A 733 -7.20 30.33 44.94
C ASN A 733 -6.55 28.97 45.19
N GLU A 734 -6.57 28.53 46.44
CA GLU A 734 -6.07 27.23 46.88
C GLU A 734 -7.05 26.66 47.91
N TYR A 735 -7.36 25.37 47.83
CA TYR A 735 -8.27 24.70 48.77
C TYR A 735 -7.64 24.35 50.13
N ASP A 736 -8.41 24.48 51.20
CA ASP A 736 -8.08 23.88 52.50
C ASP A 736 -8.39 22.38 52.43
N THR A 737 -7.35 21.59 52.18
CA THR A 737 -7.40 20.13 52.04
C THR A 737 -7.86 19.38 53.30
N THR A 738 -8.03 20.08 54.43
CA THR A 738 -8.60 19.52 55.67
C THR A 738 -10.13 19.69 55.77
N SER A 739 -10.75 20.43 54.85
CA SER A 739 -12.20 20.62 54.82
C SER A 739 -12.93 19.48 54.08
N GLU A 740 -14.25 19.48 54.07
CA GLU A 740 -15.04 18.41 53.42
C GLU A 740 -14.93 18.51 51.89
N ILE A 741 -14.77 17.38 51.20
CA ILE A 741 -14.82 17.31 49.73
C ILE A 741 -16.27 17.40 49.29
N ILE A 742 -16.59 18.40 48.46
CA ILE A 742 -17.96 18.67 47.99
C ILE A 742 -18.19 18.29 46.53
N ASP A 743 -17.13 18.18 45.75
CA ASP A 743 -17.18 17.77 44.35
C ASP A 743 -15.83 17.20 43.89
N TYR A 744 -15.75 16.72 42.66
CA TYR A 744 -14.50 16.33 42.00
C TYR A 744 -14.39 16.99 40.64
N GLU A 745 -13.22 17.56 40.38
CA GLU A 745 -12.82 17.93 39.04
C GLU A 745 -12.22 16.72 38.32
N TYR A 746 -12.72 16.45 37.12
CA TYR A 746 -12.31 15.29 36.33
C TYR A 746 -11.35 15.70 35.22
N SER A 747 -10.30 14.92 35.03
CA SER A 747 -9.31 15.11 33.96
C SER A 747 -8.81 13.77 33.45
N LEU A 748 -8.32 13.73 32.20
CA LEU A 748 -7.80 12.52 31.57
C LEU A 748 -6.34 12.70 31.13
N ARG A 749 -5.51 11.67 31.34
CA ARG A 749 -4.20 11.54 30.70
C ARG A 749 -4.39 10.81 29.38
N TYR A 750 -4.64 11.56 28.31
CA TYR A 750 -4.95 10.99 27.00
C TYR A 750 -3.88 10.02 26.48
N ASP A 751 -2.60 10.24 26.80
CA ASP A 751 -1.51 9.35 26.38
C ASP A 751 -1.64 7.91 26.94
N GLU A 752 -2.21 7.74 28.14
CA GLU A 752 -2.40 6.43 28.79
C GLU A 752 -3.47 5.58 28.08
N PHE A 753 -4.31 6.18 27.21
CA PHE A 753 -5.30 5.46 26.42
C PHE A 753 -4.72 4.88 25.13
N ILE A 754 -3.57 5.38 24.64
CA ILE A 754 -2.95 4.90 23.41
C ILE A 754 -2.59 3.40 23.50
N PRO A 755 -1.93 2.90 24.57
CA PRO A 755 -1.65 1.47 24.70
C PRO A 755 -2.91 0.58 24.75
N LEU A 756 -4.02 1.11 25.27
CA LEU A 756 -5.29 0.38 25.30
C LEU A 756 -5.85 0.16 23.88
N ILE A 757 -5.72 1.15 23.00
CA ILE A 757 -6.12 1.02 21.59
C ILE A 757 -5.31 -0.09 20.91
N PHE A 758 -4.00 -0.14 21.12
CA PHE A 758 -3.17 -1.23 20.60
C PHE A 758 -3.54 -2.60 21.17
N LEU A 759 -3.95 -2.68 22.44
CA LEU A 759 -4.49 -3.91 23.03
C LEU A 759 -5.77 -4.35 22.29
N TRP A 760 -6.68 -3.42 21.98
CA TRP A 760 -7.89 -3.73 21.23
C TRP A 760 -7.57 -4.21 19.82
N LEU A 761 -6.73 -3.49 19.08
CA LEU A 761 -6.35 -3.84 17.71
C LEU A 761 -5.72 -5.24 17.63
N ARG A 762 -4.86 -5.60 18.60
CA ARG A 762 -4.27 -6.94 18.69
C ARG A 762 -5.26 -8.06 19.02
N SER A 763 -6.44 -7.72 19.54
CA SER A 763 -7.50 -8.70 19.86
C SER A 763 -8.45 -8.98 18.71
N LEU A 764 -8.36 -8.20 17.64
CA LEU A 764 -9.12 -8.45 16.42
C LEU A 764 -8.33 -9.53 15.66
N ASN A 765 -8.83 -10.77 15.64
CA ASN A 765 -8.33 -11.79 14.72
C ASN A 765 -8.64 -11.30 13.30
N LEU A 766 -7.66 -10.61 12.73
CA LEU A 766 -7.61 -10.25 11.34
C LEU A 766 -6.79 -11.35 10.66
N ASP A 767 -7.40 -12.54 10.60
CA ASP A 767 -6.99 -13.62 9.70
C ASP A 767 -7.71 -13.42 8.36
#